data_AF-A0A395GJ95-F1
#
_entry.id   AF-A0A395GJ95-F1
#
_cell.length_a   1.000
_cell.length_b   1.000
_cell.length_c   1.000
_cell.angle_alpha   90.00
_cell.angle_beta   90.00
_cell.angle_gamma   90.00
#
_symmetry.space_group_name_H-M   'P 1'
#
loop_
_entity.id
_entity.type
_entity.pdbx_description
1 polymer ?
#
loop_
_entity_poly.entity_id
_entity_poly.type
_entity_poly.pdbx_seq_one_letter_code
_entity_poly.pdbx_strand_id
1 'polypeptide(L)'
;MSTPGAGHEFPRQEVSWQKRDVLLFANSLGCKADELHFLYELHPNFAVFPTYPVILPFKLTDQEVTDFYARSGGSPIPGVPKFDYRRVVDGQRKLTILKPLPPTSAGKEFELRNKVIGVYDKGKPGTVVETEQTIVEKGTGEVYSRTESSGFFVGQGPSNVNYAPPENRKPDAVHIVQTTTETAHLYRLNGDYNPLHATPEPGEKMGFGGTIIHGLFSWNSAAHGVLRELGGSDPKNLKEIQARFASPVRPGDKLITEMWRIGNVQDGYEEIRFITKNDKGKAVLSNGRCLMKVLIDRGASTSHCVSSFTRRYGLPNQASSGLARYPALLRANSSVAKQARGSRSASESENPWPAHLENSKWQSLTLGHAGHYGRLDNCQCSKCIHPDTRQRIVDTFAIPEDISIKNLVYGSEGLEIEWSDGHHAYYPFPWLRSHTNHKFNSPKKKLKLIFRETKSYIPGRVNTFPTFSYAEIMADDGALLNWLEAIYDWGFSFVQGVPVNPESTESLIKRIAFIRNTHYGGFWDFTADLTYKDTAYTTEFLGAHTDNTYFTDPARLQLFHLLSHTDGDGGASLLVDGFRAASVLRDEHPQDLQALMSTRQPYHSSGNEETCIQPAEQAPVLKHHPELKRLYQVRWNNYDRAAKSDWNYGQQTAWYTAARHWNEIIRRKDMEIWTQLEPGTALIFDNWRMLHGRSEFTGKRRMCGGYVNNDDFISRYRLLKFGREEVLKNIGNARLHAENPHYYL
;
A
#
# COMPACT_ATOMS: atom_id res chain seq x y z
N MET A 1 29.58 52.61 7.29
CA MET A 1 28.22 53.12 6.99
C MET A 1 27.25 51.98 7.23
N SER A 2 26.03 52.24 7.71
CA SER A 2 24.98 51.22 7.79
C SER A 2 24.55 50.81 6.37
N THR A 3 24.29 49.51 6.17
CA THR A 3 23.67 49.02 4.93
C THR A 3 22.28 49.67 4.77
N PRO A 4 21.85 50.09 3.56
CA PRO A 4 20.51 50.60 3.33
C PRO A 4 19.42 49.68 3.91
N GLY A 5 18.45 50.28 4.60
CA GLY A 5 17.37 49.57 5.29
C GLY A 5 17.76 48.77 6.53
N ALA A 6 19.04 48.58 6.86
CA ALA A 6 19.46 47.73 7.99
C ALA A 6 18.86 48.20 9.32
N GLY A 7 18.28 47.26 10.07
CA GLY A 7 17.61 47.51 11.33
C GLY A 7 16.12 47.90 11.19
N HIS A 8 15.61 48.14 9.97
CA HIS A 8 14.18 48.40 9.76
C HIS A 8 13.34 47.17 10.15
N GLU A 9 12.37 47.38 11.04
CA GLU A 9 11.39 46.37 11.44
C GLU A 9 10.05 46.67 10.77
N PHE A 10 9.48 45.65 10.13
CA PHE A 10 8.14 45.71 9.55
C PHE A 10 7.07 45.64 10.67
N PRO A 11 5.83 46.10 10.42
CA PRO A 11 4.71 45.84 11.31
C PRO A 11 4.60 44.35 11.66
N ARG A 12 4.32 44.03 12.93
CA ARG A 12 4.12 42.64 13.37
C ARG A 12 2.86 42.09 12.72
N GLN A 13 2.90 40.84 12.30
CA GLN A 13 1.78 40.16 11.64
C GLN A 13 1.38 38.94 12.45
N GLU A 14 0.09 38.68 12.60
CA GLU A 14 -0.38 37.49 13.30
C GLU A 14 -0.20 36.24 12.43
N VAL A 15 0.03 35.09 13.07
CA VAL A 15 0.17 33.79 12.39
C VAL A 15 -0.64 32.72 13.12
N SER A 16 -1.34 31.85 12.40
CA SER A 16 -2.14 30.77 13.00
C SER A 16 -2.23 29.52 12.12
N TRP A 17 -2.32 28.36 12.77
CA TRP A 17 -2.35 27.05 12.11
C TRP A 17 -3.20 26.04 12.86
N GLN A 18 -3.90 25.21 12.10
CA GLN A 18 -4.65 24.06 12.59
C GLN A 18 -3.80 22.79 12.55
N LYS A 19 -4.25 21.72 13.24
CA LYS A 19 -3.71 20.36 13.07
C LYS A 19 -3.66 19.93 11.60
N ARG A 20 -4.72 20.25 10.84
CA ARG A 20 -4.82 20.03 9.38
C ARG A 20 -3.64 20.62 8.61
N ASP A 21 -3.21 21.82 8.98
CA ASP A 21 -2.23 22.58 8.20
C ASP A 21 -0.80 22.03 8.40
N VAL A 22 -0.49 21.47 9.58
CA VAL A 22 0.79 20.80 9.85
C VAL A 22 0.84 19.38 9.27
N LEU A 23 -0.30 18.67 9.25
CA LEU A 23 -0.46 17.40 8.54
C LEU A 23 -0.26 17.58 7.02
N LEU A 24 -0.93 18.57 6.43
CA LEU A 24 -0.81 18.94 5.01
C LEU A 24 0.65 19.24 4.65
N PHE A 25 1.34 20.04 5.48
CA PHE A 25 2.75 20.35 5.27
C PHE A 25 3.61 19.10 5.26
N ALA A 26 3.58 18.29 6.32
CA ALA A 26 4.37 17.06 6.42
C ALA A 26 4.14 16.08 5.25
N ASN A 27 2.88 15.86 4.88
CA ASN A 27 2.50 15.05 3.73
C ASN A 27 3.08 15.65 2.42
N SER A 28 2.93 16.96 2.21
CA SER A 28 3.46 17.66 1.03
C SER A 28 4.99 17.71 0.94
N LEU A 29 5.74 17.44 2.02
CA LEU A 29 7.20 17.26 1.96
C LEU A 29 7.61 15.88 1.45
N GLY A 30 6.70 14.90 1.55
CA GLY A 30 6.97 13.50 1.22
C GLY A 30 7.08 12.56 2.42
N CYS A 31 6.72 12.97 3.65
CA CYS A 31 6.62 12.05 4.79
C CYS A 31 5.74 10.83 4.43
N LYS A 32 6.09 9.63 4.92
CA LYS A 32 5.41 8.37 4.55
C LYS A 32 4.70 7.72 5.74
N ALA A 33 3.96 6.65 5.48
CA ALA A 33 3.11 5.96 6.47
C ALA A 33 3.88 5.28 7.62
N ASP A 34 5.22 5.27 7.58
CA ASP A 34 6.11 4.91 8.69
C ASP A 34 6.47 6.11 9.60
N GLU A 35 6.06 7.33 9.24
CA GLU A 35 6.27 8.59 9.98
C GLU A 35 4.94 9.15 10.52
N LEU A 36 4.11 8.28 11.13
CA LEU A 36 2.79 8.65 11.66
C LEU A 36 2.84 9.73 12.75
N HIS A 37 3.99 9.97 13.40
CA HIS A 37 4.19 11.12 14.28
C HIS A 37 4.11 12.48 13.58
N PHE A 38 4.23 12.53 12.25
CA PHE A 38 3.96 13.72 11.45
C PHE A 38 2.63 13.65 10.67
N LEU A 39 2.06 12.46 10.47
CA LEU A 39 0.91 12.22 9.59
C LEU A 39 -0.41 11.81 10.28
N TYR A 40 -0.43 11.61 11.59
CA TYR A 40 -1.65 11.22 12.31
C TYR A 40 -1.80 11.97 13.64
N GLU A 41 -2.86 12.77 13.76
CA GLU A 41 -3.07 13.74 14.84
C GLU A 41 -3.52 13.17 16.19
N LEU A 42 -3.70 11.84 16.24
CA LEU A 42 -3.94 11.03 17.43
C LEU A 42 -2.75 10.09 17.75
N HIS A 43 -1.65 10.15 16.98
CA HIS A 43 -0.43 9.43 17.31
C HIS A 43 0.13 9.92 18.66
N PRO A 44 0.57 9.05 19.60
CA PRO A 44 1.00 9.47 20.94
C PRO A 44 2.20 10.43 20.94
N ASN A 45 3.01 10.41 19.87
CA ASN A 45 4.12 11.34 19.64
C ASN A 45 3.82 12.36 18.53
N PHE A 46 2.56 12.71 18.26
CA PHE A 46 2.20 13.64 17.18
C PHE A 46 2.87 15.01 17.35
N ALA A 47 3.57 15.47 16.31
CA ALA A 47 4.41 16.66 16.35
C ALA A 47 4.36 17.45 15.04
N VAL A 48 4.71 18.74 15.11
CA VAL A 48 4.90 19.58 13.93
C VAL A 48 6.25 19.26 13.29
N PHE A 49 6.29 19.09 11.97
CA PHE A 49 7.57 18.94 11.26
C PHE A 49 8.43 20.20 11.46
N PRO A 50 9.72 20.12 11.86
CA PRO A 50 10.41 21.26 12.47
C PRO A 50 10.58 22.49 11.58
N THR A 51 10.49 22.33 10.26
CA THR A 51 10.60 23.44 9.30
C THR A 51 9.30 24.16 8.98
N TYR A 52 8.15 23.73 9.52
CA TYR A 52 6.85 24.41 9.35
C TYR A 52 6.88 25.94 9.54
N PRO A 53 7.66 26.54 10.47
CA PRO A 53 7.75 27.99 10.60
C PRO A 53 8.09 28.76 9.32
N VAL A 54 8.74 28.16 8.33
CA VAL A 54 9.14 28.87 7.09
C VAL A 54 7.97 29.20 6.15
N ILE A 55 6.79 28.60 6.37
CA ILE A 55 5.59 28.87 5.55
C ILE A 55 4.60 29.85 6.20
N LEU A 56 4.69 30.06 7.52
CA LEU A 56 3.86 31.02 8.26
C LEU A 56 3.93 32.46 7.70
N PRO A 57 5.06 32.98 7.16
CA PRO A 57 5.10 34.28 6.49
C PRO A 57 4.25 34.41 5.22
N PHE A 58 3.86 33.29 4.61
CA PHE A 58 2.96 33.28 3.44
C PHE A 58 1.51 33.07 3.88
N LYS A 59 1.29 32.09 4.76
CA LYS A 59 -0.03 31.71 5.29
C LYS A 59 -0.67 32.78 6.19
N LEU A 60 0.14 33.46 7.00
CA LEU A 60 -0.34 34.34 8.08
C LEU A 60 -1.42 33.65 8.94
N THR A 61 -2.61 34.23 9.04
CA THR A 61 -3.77 33.64 9.73
C THR A 61 -4.79 33.00 8.77
N ASP A 62 -4.58 33.10 7.46
CA ASP A 62 -5.53 32.69 6.44
C ASP A 62 -5.79 31.18 6.46
N GLN A 63 -7.03 30.82 6.09
CA GLN A 63 -7.49 29.43 5.96
C GLN A 63 -7.86 29.08 4.51
N GLU A 64 -7.74 30.05 3.61
CA GLU A 64 -8.18 30.07 2.21
C GLU A 64 -7.03 30.39 1.24
N VAL A 65 -7.31 30.38 -0.06
CA VAL A 65 -6.37 30.82 -1.10
C VAL A 65 -6.23 32.35 -1.12
N THR A 66 -5.03 32.86 -1.45
CA THR A 66 -4.72 34.30 -1.39
C THR A 66 -4.03 34.81 -2.66
N ASP A 67 -4.34 36.03 -3.11
CA ASP A 67 -3.54 36.69 -4.16
C ASP A 67 -2.14 37.06 -3.63
N PHE A 68 -1.14 36.31 -4.11
CA PHE A 68 0.26 36.47 -3.76
C PHE A 68 0.83 37.85 -4.15
N TYR A 69 0.46 38.40 -5.32
CA TYR A 69 1.02 39.67 -5.79
C TYR A 69 0.38 40.86 -5.10
N ALA A 70 -0.93 40.82 -4.82
CA ALA A 70 -1.59 41.83 -4.00
C ALA A 70 -1.02 41.85 -2.57
N ARG A 71 -0.79 40.66 -1.98
CA ARG A 71 -0.21 40.50 -0.63
C ARG A 71 1.25 40.94 -0.54
N SER A 72 2.05 40.71 -1.59
CA SER A 72 3.50 41.00 -1.57
C SER A 72 3.85 42.50 -1.55
N GLY A 73 2.88 43.40 -1.75
CA GLY A 73 3.08 44.85 -1.78
C GLY A 73 3.36 45.53 -0.43
N GLY A 74 4.21 44.94 0.41
CA GLY A 74 4.48 45.40 1.79
C GLY A 74 5.06 46.82 1.91
N SER A 75 5.10 47.32 3.16
CA SER A 75 5.57 48.67 3.50
C SER A 75 6.95 48.98 2.91
N PRO A 76 7.19 50.21 2.39
CA PRO A 76 8.48 50.56 1.80
C PRO A 76 9.58 50.63 2.87
N ILE A 77 10.69 49.93 2.62
CA ILE A 77 11.89 50.04 3.46
C ILE A 77 12.48 51.45 3.28
N PRO A 78 12.72 52.21 4.37
CA PRO A 78 13.27 53.56 4.28
C PRO A 78 14.60 53.63 3.53
N GLY A 79 14.70 54.51 2.53
CA GLY A 79 15.91 54.71 1.72
C GLY A 79 16.17 53.65 0.65
N VAL A 80 15.19 52.79 0.35
CA VAL A 80 15.33 51.69 -0.63
C VAL A 80 14.26 51.80 -1.74
N PRO A 81 14.60 51.54 -3.03
CA PRO A 81 13.61 51.54 -4.11
C PRO A 81 12.48 50.51 -3.93
N LYS A 82 11.30 50.79 -4.49
CA LYS A 82 10.18 49.83 -4.48
C LYS A 82 10.52 48.58 -5.30
N PHE A 83 10.44 47.41 -4.66
CA PHE A 83 10.71 46.12 -5.30
C PHE A 83 9.60 45.66 -6.24
N ASP A 84 9.99 44.91 -7.28
CA ASP A 84 9.08 44.16 -8.15
C ASP A 84 9.07 42.68 -7.74
N TYR A 85 8.07 42.30 -6.94
CA TYR A 85 7.88 40.94 -6.43
C TYR A 85 7.52 39.91 -7.52
N ARG A 86 7.32 40.33 -8.78
CA ARG A 86 7.23 39.42 -9.93
C ARG A 86 8.62 38.93 -10.41
N ARG A 87 9.70 39.46 -9.83
CA ARG A 87 11.09 39.18 -10.21
C ARG A 87 11.98 38.71 -9.05
N VAL A 88 11.38 38.36 -7.91
CA VAL A 88 12.07 37.81 -6.74
C VAL A 88 12.17 36.28 -6.82
N VAL A 89 13.30 35.74 -6.39
CA VAL A 89 13.48 34.31 -6.06
C VAL A 89 14.22 34.20 -4.72
N ASP A 90 14.09 33.06 -4.02
CA ASP A 90 14.93 32.79 -2.86
C ASP A 90 16.42 32.64 -3.28
N GLY A 91 17.32 33.28 -2.54
CA GLY A 91 18.77 33.15 -2.71
C GLY A 91 19.37 32.15 -1.73
N GLN A 92 19.13 32.35 -0.43
CA GLN A 92 19.54 31.44 0.64
C GLN A 92 18.51 31.51 1.78
N ARG A 93 18.27 30.39 2.48
CA ARG A 93 17.58 30.40 3.78
C ARG A 93 18.31 29.53 4.79
N LYS A 94 18.31 30.01 6.04
CA LYS A 94 18.74 29.32 7.26
C LYS A 94 17.61 29.40 8.28
N LEU A 95 17.24 28.28 8.86
CA LEU A 95 16.31 28.16 9.98
C LEU A 95 17.07 27.70 11.23
N THR A 96 16.85 28.38 12.35
CA THR A 96 17.22 27.95 13.69
C THR A 96 15.94 27.62 14.46
N ILE A 97 15.82 26.37 14.91
CA ILE A 97 14.71 25.88 15.72
C ILE A 97 15.09 26.07 17.18
N LEU A 98 14.36 26.93 17.90
CA LEU A 98 14.59 27.24 19.31
C LEU A 98 13.66 26.44 20.21
N LYS A 99 12.41 26.25 19.77
CA LYS A 99 11.39 25.41 20.40
C LYS A 99 10.51 24.73 19.34
N PRO A 100 10.02 23.49 19.57
CA PRO A 100 9.01 22.89 18.70
C PRO A 100 7.71 23.69 18.78
N LEU A 101 7.07 23.97 17.63
CA LEU A 101 5.73 24.54 17.61
C LEU A 101 4.70 23.54 18.18
N PRO A 102 3.66 24.00 18.89
CA PRO A 102 2.54 23.15 19.26
C PRO A 102 1.77 22.65 18.01
N PRO A 103 1.15 21.45 18.04
CA PRO A 103 0.42 20.88 16.89
C PRO A 103 -0.78 21.70 16.35
N THR A 104 -1.14 22.79 17.03
CA THR A 104 -2.10 23.81 16.61
C THR A 104 -1.76 25.09 17.35
N SER A 105 -2.06 26.27 16.79
CA SER A 105 -1.97 27.53 17.54
C SER A 105 -3.15 27.72 18.51
N ALA A 106 -4.20 26.89 18.45
CA ALA A 106 -5.39 27.05 19.29
C ALA A 106 -5.05 27.12 20.80
N GLY A 107 -5.56 28.14 21.49
CA GLY A 107 -5.24 28.43 22.90
C GLY A 107 -3.99 29.27 23.14
N LYS A 108 -3.28 29.69 22.08
CA LYS A 108 -2.13 30.60 22.12
C LYS A 108 -2.22 31.64 20.99
N GLU A 109 -1.59 32.80 21.16
CA GLU A 109 -1.42 33.79 20.09
C GLU A 109 0.04 33.85 19.64
N PHE A 110 0.25 33.85 18.33
CA PHE A 110 1.58 33.93 17.73
C PHE A 110 1.68 35.11 16.75
N GLU A 111 2.85 35.75 16.72
CA GLU A 111 3.19 36.81 15.78
C GLU A 111 4.49 36.52 15.04
N LEU A 112 4.50 36.85 13.76
CA LEU A 112 5.67 37.04 12.92
C LEU A 112 6.24 38.45 13.18
N ARG A 113 7.52 38.52 13.52
CA ARG A 113 8.32 39.74 13.49
C ARG A 113 9.34 39.62 12.35
N ASN A 114 9.39 40.61 11.47
CA ASN A 114 10.25 40.62 10.28
C ASN A 114 11.14 41.87 10.30
N LYS A 115 12.45 41.68 10.13
CA LYS A 115 13.48 42.72 10.24
C LYS A 115 14.45 42.66 9.08
N VAL A 116 14.79 43.81 8.51
CA VAL A 116 15.82 43.95 7.48
C VAL A 116 17.21 43.89 8.13
N ILE A 117 18.01 42.90 7.75
CA ILE A 117 19.44 42.80 8.10
C ILE A 117 20.22 43.78 7.21
N GLY A 118 19.91 43.84 5.92
CA GLY A 118 20.45 44.84 4.99
C GLY A 118 19.96 44.67 3.55
N VAL A 119 19.98 45.76 2.78
CA VAL A 119 19.73 45.77 1.34
C VAL A 119 21.00 46.15 0.57
N TYR A 120 21.38 45.33 -0.41
CA TYR A 120 22.66 45.44 -1.09
C TYR A 120 22.52 45.54 -2.62
N ASP A 121 22.80 46.72 -3.17
CA ASP A 121 22.98 46.95 -4.62
C ASP A 121 24.40 46.58 -5.07
N LYS A 122 24.51 45.95 -6.25
CA LYS A 122 25.71 45.32 -6.85
C LYS A 122 25.64 45.25 -8.40
N GLY A 123 24.99 46.20 -9.08
CA GLY A 123 24.85 46.22 -10.55
C GLY A 123 23.93 45.17 -11.22
N LYS A 124 24.44 43.97 -11.60
CA LYS A 124 23.89 43.16 -12.74
C LYS A 124 23.48 41.67 -12.52
N PRO A 125 23.97 40.88 -11.53
CA PRO A 125 23.45 39.51 -11.19
C PRO A 125 22.12 39.32 -10.34
N GLY A 126 22.01 39.64 -9.03
CA GLY A 126 20.73 39.82 -8.28
C GLY A 126 20.59 40.65 -6.96
N THR A 127 19.67 41.65 -6.85
CA THR A 127 19.50 42.57 -5.68
C THR A 127 19.23 41.74 -4.46
N VAL A 128 19.98 41.98 -3.39
CA VAL A 128 19.85 41.18 -2.18
C VAL A 128 19.20 41.97 -1.08
N VAL A 129 18.09 41.45 -0.58
CA VAL A 129 17.45 41.86 0.67
C VAL A 129 17.66 40.72 1.65
N GLU A 130 18.41 40.98 2.72
CA GLU A 130 18.59 40.02 3.81
C GLU A 130 17.64 40.37 4.96
N THR A 131 16.90 39.38 5.46
CA THR A 131 15.92 39.53 6.54
C THR A 131 16.08 38.49 7.63
N GLU A 132 15.80 38.90 8.87
CA GLU A 132 15.52 38.00 9.99
C GLU A 132 14.01 37.97 10.21
N GLN A 133 13.43 36.77 10.21
CA GLN A 133 12.05 36.52 10.59
C GLN A 133 12.01 35.67 11.85
N THR A 134 11.17 36.03 12.82
CA THR A 134 10.97 35.26 14.06
C THR A 134 9.50 34.99 14.30
N ILE A 135 9.20 33.76 14.76
CA ILE A 135 7.87 33.36 15.20
C ILE A 135 7.86 33.38 16.73
N VAL A 136 6.96 34.18 17.31
CA VAL A 136 6.97 34.52 18.73
C VAL A 136 5.58 34.32 19.33
N GLU A 137 5.51 33.69 20.50
CA GLU A 137 4.27 33.62 21.28
C GLU A 137 4.05 34.96 21.99
N LYS A 138 2.94 35.64 21.69
CA LYS A 138 2.68 37.01 22.17
C LYS A 138 2.65 37.12 23.71
N GLY A 139 1.94 36.19 24.37
CA GLY A 139 1.69 36.24 25.81
C GLY A 139 2.93 36.02 26.68
N THR A 140 3.95 35.35 26.15
CA THR A 140 5.20 35.04 26.87
C THR A 140 6.41 35.77 26.31
N GLY A 141 6.33 36.30 25.08
CA GLY A 141 7.46 36.87 24.34
C GLY A 141 8.45 35.82 23.82
N GLU A 142 8.17 34.53 23.97
CA GLU A 142 9.10 33.45 23.65
C GLU A 142 9.21 33.21 22.14
N VAL A 143 10.45 33.18 21.63
CA VAL A 143 10.74 32.91 20.22
C VAL A 143 10.88 31.41 19.99
N TYR A 144 10.09 30.86 19.08
CA TYR A 144 10.11 29.43 18.74
C TYR A 144 11.08 29.12 17.59
N SER A 145 11.25 30.04 16.65
CA SER A 145 12.18 29.90 15.52
C SER A 145 12.70 31.23 15.02
N ARG A 146 13.92 31.22 14.48
CA ARG A 146 14.53 32.32 13.71
C ARG A 146 14.84 31.82 12.30
N THR A 147 14.42 32.58 11.29
CA THR A 147 14.74 32.33 9.88
C THR A 147 15.55 33.51 9.33
N GLU A 148 16.80 33.27 8.96
CA GLU A 148 17.65 34.21 8.23
C GLU A 148 17.50 33.91 6.73
N SER A 149 17.03 34.87 5.95
CA SER A 149 16.73 34.70 4.51
C SER A 149 17.40 35.76 3.67
N SER A 150 17.84 35.41 2.46
CA SER A 150 18.23 36.37 1.43
C SER A 150 17.34 36.23 0.20
N GLY A 151 16.53 37.26 -0.07
CA GLY A 151 15.75 37.38 -1.30
C GLY A 151 16.62 37.94 -2.42
N PHE A 152 16.56 37.32 -3.59
CA PHE A 152 17.37 37.65 -4.76
C PHE A 152 16.45 38.11 -5.90
N PHE A 153 16.42 39.40 -6.18
CA PHE A 153 15.81 39.91 -7.43
C PHE A 153 16.76 39.64 -8.59
N VAL A 154 16.31 39.49 -9.84
CA VAL A 154 17.25 39.23 -10.96
C VAL A 154 17.90 40.54 -11.46
N GLY A 155 19.18 40.75 -11.11
CA GLY A 155 20.06 41.93 -11.27
C GLY A 155 20.72 42.46 -9.96
N GLN A 156 22.08 42.40 -9.73
CA GLN A 156 22.95 42.73 -8.52
C GLN A 156 23.79 41.56 -7.82
N GLY A 157 23.85 41.23 -6.50
CA GLY A 157 24.31 39.87 -5.95
C GLY A 157 25.78 39.55 -5.43
N PRO A 158 26.00 38.74 -4.33
CA PRO A 158 27.33 38.34 -3.74
C PRO A 158 27.60 36.81 -3.46
N SER A 159 28.72 36.52 -2.77
CA SER A 159 29.06 35.23 -2.09
C SER A 159 28.97 35.31 -0.55
N ASN A 160 28.72 34.15 0.09
CA ASN A 160 28.65 33.94 1.56
C ASN A 160 29.62 32.82 1.99
N VAL A 161 29.71 32.52 3.29
CA VAL A 161 30.46 31.36 3.83
C VAL A 161 30.01 30.06 3.14
N ASN A 162 30.98 29.23 2.73
CA ASN A 162 30.77 28.08 1.85
C ASN A 162 31.02 26.74 2.55
N TYR A 163 29.94 26.05 2.89
CA TYR A 163 29.89 24.67 3.36
C TYR A 163 29.80 23.70 2.18
N ALA A 164 30.84 23.68 1.34
CA ALA A 164 30.95 22.70 0.27
C ALA A 164 30.96 21.26 0.84
N PRO A 165 30.40 20.28 0.12
CA PRO A 165 30.60 18.86 0.41
C PRO A 165 32.10 18.50 0.48
N PRO A 166 32.51 17.53 1.32
CA PRO A 166 33.91 17.08 1.38
C PRO A 166 34.38 16.53 0.03
N GLU A 167 35.49 17.06 -0.48
CA GLU A 167 36.08 16.58 -1.74
C GLU A 167 36.48 15.11 -1.64
N ASN A 168 36.25 14.35 -2.72
CA ASN A 168 36.59 12.93 -2.88
C ASN A 168 35.99 11.96 -1.84
N ARG A 169 35.09 12.41 -0.95
CA ARG A 169 34.38 11.53 -0.01
C ARG A 169 32.99 11.17 -0.53
N LYS A 170 32.65 9.88 -0.50
CA LYS A 170 31.26 9.44 -0.72
C LYS A 170 30.33 10.03 0.37
N PRO A 171 29.06 10.30 0.03
CA PRO A 171 28.06 10.65 1.05
C PRO A 171 27.80 9.46 1.98
N ASP A 172 27.52 9.75 3.24
CA ASP A 172 27.19 8.75 4.26
C ASP A 172 25.70 8.34 4.20
N ALA A 173 24.85 9.23 3.68
CA ALA A 173 23.45 8.96 3.37
C ALA A 173 23.02 9.64 2.07
N VAL A 174 22.02 9.06 1.39
CA VAL A 174 21.38 9.65 0.21
C VAL A 174 19.87 9.46 0.32
N HIS A 175 19.11 10.54 0.18
CA HIS A 175 17.65 10.51 0.17
C HIS A 175 17.13 10.96 -1.21
N ILE A 176 16.06 10.34 -1.71
CA ILE A 176 15.53 10.56 -3.06
C ILE A 176 14.04 10.88 -3.00
N VAL A 177 13.65 12.02 -3.55
CA VAL A 177 12.26 12.46 -3.70
C VAL A 177 11.92 12.54 -5.18
N GLN A 178 11.05 11.66 -5.65
CA GLN A 178 10.43 11.79 -6.97
C GLN A 178 9.29 12.82 -6.86
N THR A 179 9.37 13.89 -7.64
CA THR A 179 8.25 14.85 -7.76
C THR A 179 7.32 14.42 -8.91
N THR A 180 6.12 14.98 -8.93
CA THR A 180 5.12 14.83 -10.00
C THR A 180 4.75 16.20 -10.56
N THR A 181 3.94 16.22 -11.62
CA THR A 181 3.32 17.44 -12.16
C THR A 181 2.50 18.22 -11.13
N GLU A 182 1.86 17.52 -10.19
CA GLU A 182 0.96 18.08 -9.16
C GLU A 182 1.71 18.54 -7.91
N THR A 183 3.01 18.22 -7.77
CA THR A 183 3.76 18.48 -6.51
C THR A 183 3.76 19.96 -6.13
N ALA A 184 3.86 20.87 -7.10
CA ALA A 184 3.74 22.31 -6.87
C ALA A 184 2.29 22.73 -6.51
N HIS A 185 1.29 22.07 -7.08
CA HIS A 185 -0.14 22.31 -6.81
C HIS A 185 -0.58 21.81 -5.43
N LEU A 186 0.04 20.74 -4.91
CA LEU A 186 -0.13 20.30 -3.51
C LEU A 186 0.62 21.24 -2.56
N TYR A 187 1.89 21.54 -2.81
CA TYR A 187 2.72 22.29 -1.86
C TYR A 187 2.26 23.75 -1.69
N ARG A 188 1.70 24.40 -2.73
CA ARG A 188 1.15 25.77 -2.60
C ARG A 188 0.03 25.89 -1.57
N LEU A 189 -0.71 24.81 -1.27
CA LEU A 189 -1.80 24.80 -0.29
C LEU A 189 -1.34 25.09 1.15
N ASN A 190 -0.03 25.05 1.41
CA ASN A 190 0.55 25.47 2.68
C ASN A 190 0.62 27.01 2.86
N GLY A 191 0.32 27.79 1.81
CA GLY A 191 0.22 29.26 1.85
C GLY A 191 1.01 30.00 0.77
N ASP A 192 2.04 29.39 0.18
CA ASP A 192 2.81 30.02 -0.91
C ASP A 192 2.10 29.84 -2.26
N TYR A 193 1.16 30.74 -2.51
CA TYR A 193 0.27 30.72 -3.67
C TYR A 193 0.84 31.40 -4.93
N ASN A 194 2.15 31.72 -4.98
CA ASN A 194 2.81 32.37 -6.11
C ASN A 194 2.48 31.68 -7.47
N PRO A 195 1.92 32.40 -8.47
CA PRO A 195 1.55 31.82 -9.77
C PRO A 195 2.69 31.12 -10.53
N LEU A 196 3.95 31.46 -10.23
CA LEU A 196 5.16 30.79 -10.73
C LEU A 196 5.17 29.26 -10.51
N HIS A 197 4.35 28.77 -9.57
CA HIS A 197 4.22 27.38 -9.15
C HIS A 197 2.86 26.75 -9.52
N ALA A 198 2.05 27.41 -10.35
CA ALA A 198 0.70 26.98 -10.71
C ALA A 198 0.35 27.12 -12.20
N THR A 199 1.08 27.93 -12.97
CA THR A 199 0.80 28.22 -14.38
C THR A 199 2.12 28.60 -15.10
N PRO A 200 2.31 28.32 -16.41
CA PRO A 200 3.63 28.40 -17.02
C PRO A 200 4.13 29.83 -17.32
N GLU A 201 3.23 30.76 -17.58
CA GLU A 201 3.53 32.08 -18.16
C GLU A 201 4.48 32.94 -17.31
N PRO A 202 4.42 32.96 -15.96
CA PRO A 202 5.42 33.65 -15.14
C PRO A 202 6.81 33.03 -15.28
N GLY A 203 6.91 31.70 -15.32
CA GLY A 203 8.19 30.98 -15.47
C GLY A 203 8.79 31.12 -16.86
N GLU A 204 7.96 31.22 -17.91
CA GLU A 204 8.39 31.61 -19.26
C GLU A 204 8.95 33.05 -19.27
N LYS A 205 8.21 34.02 -18.70
CA LYS A 205 8.63 35.43 -18.62
C LYS A 205 9.91 35.64 -17.80
N MET A 206 10.20 34.75 -16.85
CA MET A 206 11.45 34.73 -16.08
C MET A 206 12.60 33.95 -16.75
N GLY A 207 12.36 33.33 -17.91
CA GLY A 207 13.38 32.55 -18.64
C GLY A 207 13.64 31.15 -18.07
N PHE A 208 12.80 30.65 -17.18
CA PHE A 208 12.85 29.26 -16.70
C PHE A 208 12.18 28.28 -17.69
N GLY A 209 11.24 28.77 -18.50
CA GLY A 209 10.58 28.03 -19.59
C GLY A 209 9.32 27.26 -19.16
N GLY A 210 8.43 27.90 -18.41
CA GLY A 210 7.23 27.29 -17.84
C GLY A 210 7.33 27.08 -16.33
N THR A 211 6.35 26.38 -15.76
CA THR A 211 6.18 26.17 -14.30
C THR A 211 7.44 25.55 -13.67
N ILE A 212 7.74 25.99 -12.45
CA ILE A 212 8.79 25.43 -11.59
C ILE A 212 8.20 25.06 -10.23
N ILE A 213 8.78 24.09 -9.52
CA ILE A 213 8.40 23.82 -8.13
C ILE A 213 8.97 24.94 -7.23
N HIS A 214 8.30 25.23 -6.10
CA HIS A 214 8.81 26.09 -5.04
C HIS A 214 10.24 25.72 -4.63
N GLY A 215 11.12 26.73 -4.48
CA GLY A 215 12.42 26.52 -3.84
C GLY A 215 12.24 25.91 -2.44
N LEU A 216 11.27 26.43 -1.68
CA LEU A 216 10.93 25.96 -0.34
C LEU A 216 10.48 24.49 -0.27
N PHE A 217 9.80 23.94 -1.28
CA PHE A 217 9.54 22.50 -1.32
C PHE A 217 10.86 21.74 -1.32
N SER A 218 11.78 22.09 -2.24
CA SER A 218 13.07 21.41 -2.39
C SER A 218 13.91 21.48 -1.10
N TRP A 219 13.87 22.63 -0.43
CA TRP A 219 14.58 22.89 0.83
C TRP A 219 13.97 22.13 2.00
N ASN A 220 12.64 22.06 2.09
CA ASN A 220 11.94 21.31 3.13
C ASN A 220 12.01 19.78 2.89
N SER A 221 11.97 19.32 1.64
CA SER A 221 12.16 17.89 1.32
C SER A 221 13.61 17.45 1.54
N ALA A 222 14.59 18.34 1.36
CA ALA A 222 15.96 18.09 1.81
C ALA A 222 16.05 18.03 3.35
N ALA A 223 15.33 18.90 4.08
CA ALA A 223 15.24 18.84 5.54
C ALA A 223 14.62 17.52 6.03
N HIS A 224 13.57 17.04 5.36
CA HIS A 224 12.94 15.74 5.61
C HIS A 224 13.93 14.59 5.38
N GLY A 225 14.60 14.54 4.22
CA GLY A 225 15.61 13.52 3.96
C GLY A 225 16.75 13.49 4.98
N VAL A 226 17.29 14.67 5.35
CA VAL A 226 18.32 14.79 6.39
C VAL A 226 17.84 14.26 7.74
N LEU A 227 16.64 14.67 8.18
CA LEU A 227 16.07 14.24 9.46
C LEU A 227 15.69 12.76 9.48
N ARG A 228 15.21 12.21 8.36
CA ARG A 228 14.78 10.82 8.20
C ARG A 228 15.97 9.85 8.16
N GLU A 229 16.97 10.12 7.32
CA GLU A 229 18.10 9.19 7.14
C GLU A 229 19.13 9.23 8.29
N LEU A 230 19.37 10.40 8.90
CA LEU A 230 20.40 10.59 9.93
C LEU A 230 19.85 10.90 11.32
N GLY A 231 18.62 11.41 11.44
CA GLY A 231 18.03 11.85 12.72
C GLY A 231 16.97 10.92 13.29
N GLY A 232 16.72 9.78 12.64
CA GLY A 232 15.66 8.83 13.04
C GLY A 232 14.25 9.39 12.93
N SER A 233 14.03 10.44 12.14
CA SER A 233 12.76 11.16 12.00
C SER A 233 12.22 11.87 13.27
N ASP A 234 12.94 11.87 14.41
CA ASP A 234 12.50 12.62 15.62
C ASP A 234 12.68 14.14 15.40
N PRO A 235 11.61 14.96 15.44
CA PRO A 235 11.69 16.40 15.25
C PRO A 235 12.63 17.14 16.22
N LYS A 236 12.90 16.59 17.41
CA LYS A 236 13.80 17.18 18.43
C LYS A 236 15.27 17.14 18.02
N ASN A 237 15.61 16.34 17.01
CA ASN A 237 16.98 16.15 16.58
C ASN A 237 17.46 17.25 15.62
N LEU A 238 16.59 18.04 14.99
CA LEU A 238 16.95 19.14 14.10
C LEU A 238 17.05 20.48 14.86
N LYS A 239 18.23 21.11 14.90
CA LYS A 239 18.48 22.40 15.58
C LYS A 239 18.67 23.56 14.59
N GLU A 240 19.44 23.32 13.53
CA GLU A 240 19.67 24.30 12.46
C GLU A 240 19.64 23.60 11.10
N ILE A 241 19.13 24.26 10.08
CA ILE A 241 19.34 23.88 8.68
C ILE A 241 19.42 25.10 7.77
N GLN A 242 20.32 25.08 6.80
CA GLN A 242 20.44 26.08 5.75
C GLN A 242 20.76 25.46 4.39
N ALA A 243 20.40 26.16 3.32
CA ALA A 243 20.91 25.93 1.97
C ALA A 243 20.76 27.18 1.09
N ARG A 244 21.55 27.23 0.02
CA ARG A 244 21.46 28.19 -1.08
C ARG A 244 20.69 27.58 -2.24
N PHE A 245 19.77 28.33 -2.83
CA PHE A 245 19.05 27.92 -4.04
C PHE A 245 19.95 28.12 -5.25
N ALA A 246 20.22 27.04 -5.97
CA ALA A 246 21.24 26.97 -7.03
C ALA A 246 20.63 26.83 -8.44
N SER A 247 19.41 26.30 -8.55
CA SER A 247 18.66 26.25 -9.81
C SER A 247 17.17 25.96 -9.56
N PRO A 248 16.28 26.37 -10.48
CA PRO A 248 14.88 25.94 -10.47
C PRO A 248 14.76 24.43 -10.71
N VAL A 249 13.68 23.85 -10.19
CA VAL A 249 13.29 22.44 -10.33
C VAL A 249 11.99 22.39 -11.14
N ARG A 250 11.84 21.43 -12.06
CA ARG A 250 10.57 21.22 -12.78
C ARG A 250 9.65 20.24 -12.06
N PRO A 251 8.32 20.42 -12.12
CA PRO A 251 7.38 19.35 -11.80
C PRO A 251 7.73 18.08 -12.59
N GLY A 252 7.93 16.96 -11.89
CA GLY A 252 8.43 15.70 -12.46
C GLY A 252 9.94 15.46 -12.35
N ASP A 253 10.77 16.47 -12.05
CA ASP A 253 12.20 16.25 -11.78
C ASP A 253 12.38 15.38 -10.52
N LYS A 254 13.32 14.43 -10.56
CA LYS A 254 13.74 13.66 -9.38
C LYS A 254 14.78 14.45 -8.59
N LEU A 255 14.57 14.63 -7.30
CA LEU A 255 15.53 15.25 -6.39
C LEU A 255 16.33 14.20 -5.63
N ILE A 256 17.65 14.39 -5.59
CA ILE A 256 18.61 13.50 -4.93
C ILE A 256 19.42 14.34 -3.94
N THR A 257 19.20 14.13 -2.64
CA THR A 257 19.93 14.81 -1.56
C THR A 257 21.02 13.90 -1.03
N GLU A 258 22.27 14.25 -1.33
CA GLU A 258 23.47 13.58 -0.82
C GLU A 258 23.93 14.26 0.48
N MET A 259 24.35 13.50 1.48
CA MET A 259 24.62 13.98 2.84
C MET A 259 25.97 13.48 3.39
N TRP A 260 26.67 14.34 4.14
CA TRP A 260 27.98 14.07 4.72
C TRP A 260 28.07 14.46 6.19
N ARG A 261 28.44 13.50 7.04
CA ARG A 261 28.78 13.66 8.46
C ARG A 261 30.15 14.33 8.62
N ILE A 262 30.22 15.52 9.22
CA ILE A 262 31.49 16.26 9.34
C ILE A 262 32.24 15.90 10.65
N GLY A 263 31.60 15.24 11.61
CA GLY A 263 32.22 14.85 12.89
C GLY A 263 32.47 16.01 13.86
N ASN A 264 32.23 17.26 13.45
CA ASN A 264 32.22 18.43 14.33
C ASN A 264 30.92 18.42 15.14
N VAL A 265 30.99 18.00 16.41
CA VAL A 265 29.86 17.93 17.34
C VAL A 265 29.94 19.07 18.36
N GLN A 266 28.87 19.87 18.47
CA GLN A 266 28.75 21.01 19.39
C GLN A 266 27.37 20.99 20.07
N ASP A 267 27.33 21.10 21.39
CA ASP A 267 26.13 20.90 22.24
C ASP A 267 25.42 19.54 22.03
N GLY A 268 26.13 18.52 21.54
CA GLY A 268 25.55 17.22 21.14
C GLY A 268 24.85 17.22 19.77
N TYR A 269 25.05 18.25 18.95
CA TYR A 269 24.58 18.34 17.56
C TYR A 269 25.78 18.28 16.60
N GLU A 270 25.76 17.35 15.65
CA GLU A 270 26.79 17.20 14.62
C GLU A 270 26.51 18.13 13.42
N GLU A 271 27.57 18.72 12.84
CA GLU A 271 27.49 19.34 11.51
C GLU A 271 27.33 18.26 10.43
N ILE A 272 26.20 18.31 9.73
CA ILE A 272 25.95 17.60 8.48
C ILE A 272 26.04 18.61 7.34
N ARG A 273 26.69 18.23 6.23
CA ARG A 273 26.59 18.97 4.96
C ARG A 273 25.76 18.19 3.96
N PHE A 274 25.11 18.89 3.04
CA PHE A 274 24.33 18.26 1.99
C PHE A 274 24.34 19.06 0.69
N ILE A 275 24.00 18.37 -0.40
CA ILE A 275 23.71 18.98 -1.70
C ILE A 275 22.49 18.26 -2.28
N THR A 276 21.57 19.02 -2.88
CA THR A 276 20.43 18.42 -3.59
C THR A 276 20.62 18.66 -5.08
N LYS A 277 20.62 17.58 -5.87
CA LYS A 277 20.73 17.58 -7.32
C LYS A 277 19.42 17.13 -7.96
N ASN A 278 19.18 17.49 -9.22
CA ASN A 278 18.17 16.83 -10.02
C ASN A 278 18.71 15.55 -10.71
N ASP A 279 17.83 14.83 -11.40
CA ASP A 279 18.12 13.67 -12.25
C ASP A 279 19.32 13.85 -13.21
N LYS A 280 19.49 15.07 -13.75
CA LYS A 280 20.56 15.47 -14.67
C LYS A 280 21.86 15.84 -13.94
N GLY A 281 21.95 15.58 -12.62
CA GLY A 281 23.10 15.86 -11.77
C GLY A 281 23.32 17.34 -11.45
N LYS A 282 22.43 18.24 -11.89
CA LYS A 282 22.56 19.68 -11.67
C LYS A 282 22.19 20.01 -10.22
N ALA A 283 23.04 20.73 -9.50
CA ALA A 283 22.72 21.20 -8.15
C ALA A 283 21.54 22.18 -8.17
N VAL A 284 20.49 21.86 -7.41
CA VAL A 284 19.30 22.70 -7.21
C VAL A 284 19.33 23.35 -5.82
N LEU A 285 19.92 22.68 -4.83
CA LEU A 285 20.39 23.26 -3.58
C LEU A 285 21.89 23.03 -3.43
N SER A 286 22.63 24.08 -3.07
CA SER A 286 24.04 24.04 -2.71
C SER A 286 24.27 24.70 -1.35
N ASN A 287 25.50 24.67 -0.82
CA ASN A 287 25.82 25.25 0.49
C ASN A 287 24.95 24.69 1.64
N GLY A 288 24.52 23.43 1.52
CA GLY A 288 23.64 22.78 2.46
C GLY A 288 24.37 22.42 3.75
N ARG A 289 23.88 22.90 4.89
CA ARG A 289 24.40 22.61 6.22
C ARG A 289 23.24 22.38 7.17
N CYS A 290 23.40 21.45 8.09
CA CYS A 290 22.48 21.15 9.17
C CYS A 290 23.26 20.94 10.47
N LEU A 291 22.69 21.37 11.61
CA LEU A 291 23.10 20.93 12.94
C LEU A 291 22.02 20.01 13.48
N MET A 292 22.36 18.73 13.66
CA MET A 292 21.42 17.73 14.14
C MET A 292 22.04 16.71 15.09
N LYS A 293 21.23 16.14 15.97
CA LYS A 293 21.57 14.90 16.67
C LYS A 293 21.49 13.75 15.66
N VAL A 294 22.62 13.11 15.40
CA VAL A 294 22.66 11.91 14.56
C VAL A 294 22.30 10.70 15.42
N LEU A 295 21.37 9.88 14.94
CA LEU A 295 21.07 8.58 15.51
C LEU A 295 21.58 7.48 14.59
N ILE A 296 22.29 6.52 15.20
CA ILE A 296 22.86 5.30 14.58
C ILE A 296 24.14 5.54 13.75
N ASP A 297 25.25 4.93 14.17
CA ASP A 297 26.36 4.61 13.27
C ASP A 297 25.95 3.46 12.35
N ARG A 298 25.27 3.78 11.24
CA ARG A 298 25.03 2.82 10.15
C ARG A 298 26.33 2.60 9.37
N GLY A 299 27.21 1.79 9.95
CA GLY A 299 28.34 1.20 9.24
C GLY A 299 27.87 0.56 7.92
N ALA A 300 28.61 0.77 6.84
CA ALA A 300 28.10 0.65 5.48
C ALA A 300 27.72 -0.78 5.05
N SER A 301 26.51 -1.25 5.40
CA SER A 301 25.95 -2.52 4.94
C SER A 301 24.42 -2.61 5.03
N THR A 302 23.70 -1.94 4.13
CA THR A 302 22.39 -2.39 3.59
C THR A 302 22.14 -1.73 2.23
N SER A 303 22.80 -2.20 1.17
CA SER A 303 22.47 -1.77 -0.19
C SER A 303 21.04 -2.21 -0.56
N HIS A 304 20.09 -1.28 -0.59
CA HIS A 304 18.79 -1.54 -1.21
C HIS A 304 19.03 -1.88 -2.68
N CYS A 305 18.47 -3.00 -3.14
CA CYS A 305 18.86 -3.61 -4.41
C CYS A 305 18.28 -2.86 -5.62
N VAL A 306 19.02 -1.87 -6.12
CA VAL A 306 18.77 -1.26 -7.43
C VAL A 306 19.23 -2.25 -8.50
N SER A 307 18.30 -3.02 -9.06
CA SER A 307 18.59 -4.11 -10.00
C SER A 307 18.92 -3.60 -11.42
N SER A 308 20.08 -2.98 -11.59
CA SER A 308 20.62 -2.60 -12.91
C SER A 308 21.68 -3.62 -13.36
N PHE A 309 21.31 -4.57 -14.22
CA PHE A 309 22.26 -5.52 -14.82
C PHE A 309 22.06 -5.70 -16.33
N THR A 310 22.81 -4.93 -17.12
CA THR A 310 22.95 -5.11 -18.57
C THR A 310 24.31 -5.69 -18.92
N ARG A 311 24.31 -6.92 -19.44
CA ARG A 311 25.36 -7.60 -20.24
C ARG A 311 26.85 -7.34 -19.87
N ARG A 312 27.55 -8.43 -19.54
CA ARG A 312 28.48 -9.11 -20.47
C ARG A 312 29.09 -10.38 -19.84
N TYR A 313 29.55 -11.29 -20.72
CA TYR A 313 30.20 -12.58 -20.43
C TYR A 313 29.30 -13.61 -19.70
N GLY A 314 29.33 -14.91 -20.02
CA GLY A 314 30.00 -15.59 -21.12
C GLY A 314 29.98 -17.11 -20.88
N LEU A 315 29.27 -17.89 -21.70
CA LEU A 315 29.28 -19.37 -21.61
C LEU A 315 30.65 -19.91 -22.06
N PRO A 316 31.08 -21.05 -21.49
CA PRO A 316 30.77 -22.32 -22.13
C PRO A 316 30.21 -23.40 -21.20
N ASN A 317 29.57 -24.41 -21.79
CA ASN A 317 29.14 -25.62 -21.11
C ASN A 317 30.33 -26.44 -20.59
N GLN A 318 30.15 -27.10 -19.44
CA GLN A 318 30.57 -28.50 -19.30
C GLN A 318 29.62 -29.23 -18.35
N ALA A 319 29.30 -30.48 -18.68
CA ALA A 319 28.48 -31.36 -17.86
C ALA A 319 29.38 -32.38 -17.15
N SER A 320 29.12 -32.63 -15.87
CA SER A 320 29.66 -33.80 -15.16
C SER A 320 28.64 -34.30 -14.12
N SER A 321 28.57 -35.62 -13.98
CA SER A 321 27.71 -36.30 -13.03
C SER A 321 28.43 -36.49 -11.69
N GLY A 322 27.75 -36.22 -10.57
CA GLY A 322 28.35 -36.28 -9.24
C GLY A 322 27.35 -36.73 -8.16
N LEU A 323 27.24 -38.05 -7.96
CA LEU A 323 26.49 -38.63 -6.84
C LEU A 323 27.29 -38.53 -5.53
N ALA A 324 27.03 -37.50 -4.73
CA ALA A 324 27.56 -37.41 -3.37
C ALA A 324 26.65 -38.18 -2.38
N ARG A 325 27.22 -39.18 -1.69
CA ARG A 325 26.53 -39.94 -0.63
C ARG A 325 26.73 -39.25 0.72
N TYR A 326 25.66 -39.07 1.50
CA TYR A 326 25.79 -38.80 2.94
C TYR A 326 26.24 -40.06 3.68
N PRO A 327 27.20 -39.97 4.62
CA PRO A 327 27.58 -41.10 5.47
C PRO A 327 26.53 -41.33 6.56
N ALA A 328 26.19 -42.60 6.82
CA ALA A 328 25.30 -42.97 7.91
C ALA A 328 26.08 -43.10 9.24
N LEU A 329 25.60 -42.42 10.29
CA LEU A 329 26.14 -42.57 11.63
C LEU A 329 25.25 -43.48 12.50
N LEU A 330 25.78 -44.70 12.70
CA LEU A 330 25.70 -45.55 13.89
C LEU A 330 24.49 -45.38 14.84
N ARG A 331 23.65 -46.41 14.91
CA ARG A 331 22.79 -46.66 16.09
C ARG A 331 23.67 -46.98 17.30
N ALA A 332 23.50 -46.25 18.39
CA ALA A 332 23.91 -46.68 19.72
C ALA A 332 22.73 -47.38 20.43
N ASN A 333 22.93 -48.62 20.89
CA ASN A 333 21.99 -49.25 21.81
C ASN A 333 22.35 -48.84 23.25
N SER A 334 21.38 -48.39 24.04
CA SER A 334 21.48 -48.42 25.50
C SER A 334 20.24 -49.12 26.09
N SER A 335 20.48 -50.23 26.78
CA SER A 335 19.43 -51.12 27.28
C SER A 335 19.35 -51.07 28.80
N VAL A 336 18.55 -50.17 29.35
CA VAL A 336 18.32 -50.04 30.80
C VAL A 336 16.82 -49.91 31.09
N ALA A 337 16.12 -51.06 31.25
CA ALA A 337 14.84 -51.21 31.96
C ALA A 337 14.25 -52.64 31.78
N LYS A 338 14.91 -53.69 32.28
CA LYS A 338 14.32 -55.05 32.34
C LYS A 338 14.80 -55.88 33.55
N GLN A 339 14.20 -55.66 34.72
CA GLN A 339 13.87 -56.76 35.65
C GLN A 339 12.94 -56.31 36.79
N ALA A 340 11.62 -56.48 36.58
CA ALA A 340 10.62 -56.66 37.63
C ALA A 340 9.33 -57.22 37.00
N ARG A 341 9.21 -58.55 36.92
CA ARG A 341 7.91 -59.21 36.61
C ARG A 341 7.37 -59.82 37.89
N GLY A 342 6.49 -59.08 38.57
CA GLY A 342 5.59 -59.59 39.60
C GLY A 342 4.19 -59.82 39.00
N SER A 343 3.51 -60.88 39.40
CA SER A 343 2.19 -61.23 38.87
C SER A 343 1.06 -60.41 39.51
N ARG A 344 0.07 -60.02 38.68
CA ARG A 344 -1.34 -59.98 39.09
C ARG A 344 -2.28 -60.07 37.89
N SER A 345 -3.55 -60.31 38.20
CA SER A 345 -4.65 -60.64 37.31
C SER A 345 -4.99 -59.53 36.31
N ALA A 346 -5.79 -59.88 35.29
CA ALA A 346 -6.52 -58.89 34.52
C ALA A 346 -7.41 -58.05 35.45
N SER A 347 -7.28 -56.73 35.37
CA SER A 347 -8.26 -55.73 35.77
C SER A 347 -8.79 -55.06 34.49
N GLU A 348 -9.94 -54.37 34.56
CA GLU A 348 -10.55 -53.78 33.39
C GLU A 348 -9.63 -52.78 32.65
N SER A 349 -9.87 -52.63 31.35
CA SER A 349 -9.27 -51.57 30.56
C SER A 349 -9.89 -50.24 30.98
N GLU A 350 -9.27 -49.55 31.93
CA GLU A 350 -9.63 -48.17 32.30
C GLU A 350 -9.63 -47.31 31.03
N ASN A 351 -10.81 -46.85 30.65
CA ASN A 351 -11.00 -45.94 29.54
C ASN A 351 -10.43 -44.59 29.97
N PRO A 352 -9.37 -44.04 29.34
CA PRO A 352 -8.63 -42.87 29.87
C PRO A 352 -9.38 -41.54 29.65
N TRP A 353 -10.70 -41.59 29.51
CA TRP A 353 -11.58 -40.49 29.21
C TRP A 353 -12.54 -40.28 30.39
N PRO A 354 -12.69 -39.05 30.91
CA PRO A 354 -13.79 -38.71 31.80
C PRO A 354 -15.15 -39.15 31.23
N ALA A 355 -16.06 -39.63 32.10
CA ALA A 355 -17.34 -40.23 31.72
C ALA A 355 -18.22 -39.36 30.78
N HIS A 356 -18.05 -38.04 30.79
CA HIS A 356 -18.76 -37.12 29.89
C HIS A 356 -18.31 -37.18 28.42
N LEU A 357 -17.19 -37.86 28.10
CA LEU A 357 -16.66 -38.01 26.74
C LEU A 357 -16.98 -39.36 26.09
N GLU A 358 -17.39 -40.38 26.85
CA GLU A 358 -17.48 -41.78 26.35
C GLU A 358 -18.48 -41.98 25.19
N ASN A 359 -19.55 -41.19 25.13
CA ASN A 359 -20.53 -41.23 24.02
C ASN A 359 -20.14 -40.36 22.81
N SER A 360 -19.04 -39.60 22.90
CA SER A 360 -18.57 -38.76 21.79
C SER A 360 -17.52 -39.49 20.94
N LYS A 361 -17.52 -39.26 19.62
CA LYS A 361 -16.81 -40.11 18.62
C LYS A 361 -15.27 -39.96 18.61
N TRP A 362 -14.63 -39.79 19.76
CA TRP A 362 -13.18 -39.85 19.93
C TRP A 362 -12.67 -41.30 19.88
N GLN A 363 -12.84 -41.95 18.72
CA GLN A 363 -11.97 -43.08 18.38
C GLN A 363 -10.53 -42.64 18.61
N SER A 364 -9.80 -43.45 19.39
CA SER A 364 -8.51 -43.11 20.02
C SER A 364 -7.75 -42.01 19.29
N LEU A 365 -7.55 -40.89 19.98
CA LEU A 365 -6.66 -39.81 19.56
C LEU A 365 -5.23 -40.37 19.54
N THR A 366 -4.92 -41.10 18.47
CA THR A 366 -3.61 -41.66 18.15
C THR A 366 -2.75 -40.48 17.73
N LEU A 367 -2.30 -39.74 18.76
CA LEU A 367 -1.57 -38.49 18.71
C LEU A 367 -0.38 -38.62 17.74
N GLY A 368 -0.64 -38.26 16.49
CA GLY A 368 0.15 -38.67 15.34
C GLY A 368 1.60 -38.21 15.40
N HIS A 369 2.42 -38.75 14.50
CA HIS A 369 3.89 -38.58 14.49
C HIS A 369 4.38 -37.15 14.15
N ALA A 370 3.54 -36.13 14.33
CA ALA A 370 4.04 -34.83 14.76
C ALA A 370 4.66 -35.02 16.15
N GLY A 371 6.00 -35.08 16.18
CA GLY A 371 6.80 -35.21 17.39
C GLY A 371 6.52 -34.10 18.39
N HIS A 372 6.93 -34.33 19.64
CA HIS A 372 6.70 -33.46 20.79
C HIS A 372 6.90 -31.96 20.49
N TYR A 373 8.03 -31.63 19.85
CA TYR A 373 8.38 -30.33 19.28
C TYR A 373 7.21 -29.56 18.65
N GLY A 374 6.51 -30.18 17.69
CA GLY A 374 5.44 -29.52 16.91
C GLY A 374 4.16 -29.23 17.69
N ARG A 375 4.06 -29.69 18.95
CA ARG A 375 2.93 -29.42 19.84
C ARG A 375 3.23 -28.21 20.71
N LEU A 376 4.43 -28.09 21.30
CA LEU A 376 4.84 -26.90 22.05
C LEU A 376 4.86 -25.66 21.16
N ASP A 377 5.35 -25.82 19.92
CA ASP A 377 5.30 -24.81 18.84
C ASP A 377 3.89 -24.21 18.58
N ASN A 378 2.83 -24.92 18.96
CA ASN A 378 1.44 -24.55 18.75
C ASN A 378 0.63 -24.52 20.06
N CYS A 379 1.31 -24.37 21.20
CA CYS A 379 0.70 -24.12 22.51
C CYS A 379 -0.21 -22.88 22.49
N GLN A 380 -1.43 -22.99 23.02
CA GLN A 380 -2.43 -21.91 23.00
C GLN A 380 -2.42 -21.04 24.27
N CYS A 381 -1.37 -21.13 25.11
CA CYS A 381 -1.24 -20.27 26.30
C CYS A 381 -0.77 -18.85 25.94
N SER A 382 -1.01 -17.88 26.82
CA SER A 382 -0.66 -16.47 26.63
C SER A 382 0.85 -16.16 26.56
N LYS A 383 1.72 -17.14 26.84
CA LYS A 383 3.17 -17.05 26.62
C LYS A 383 3.60 -17.46 25.21
N CYS A 384 2.79 -18.26 24.51
CA CYS A 384 3.07 -18.79 23.17
C CYS A 384 2.26 -18.11 22.07
N ILE A 385 1.06 -17.63 22.40
CA ILE A 385 0.19 -16.83 21.51
C ILE A 385 -0.12 -15.50 22.21
N HIS A 386 0.07 -14.38 21.51
CA HIS A 386 -0.26 -13.07 22.04
C HIS A 386 -1.77 -12.92 22.26
N PRO A 387 -2.24 -12.44 23.44
CA PRO A 387 -3.67 -12.35 23.73
C PRO A 387 -4.44 -11.52 22.71
N ASP A 388 -3.95 -10.34 22.34
CA ASP A 388 -4.68 -9.43 21.44
C ASP A 388 -4.49 -9.74 19.95
N THR A 389 -3.25 -9.83 19.46
CA THR A 389 -2.96 -10.05 18.03
C THR A 389 -3.24 -11.48 17.56
N ARG A 390 -3.34 -12.44 18.49
CA ARG A 390 -3.43 -13.90 18.24
C ARG A 390 -2.27 -14.47 17.43
N GLN A 391 -1.15 -13.74 17.33
CA GLN A 391 0.07 -14.19 16.64
C GLN A 391 0.97 -15.00 17.58
N ARG A 392 1.86 -15.80 16.98
CA ARG A 392 2.88 -16.59 17.70
C ARG A 392 3.90 -15.67 18.38
N ILE A 393 4.12 -15.90 19.68
CA ILE A 393 5.22 -15.34 20.48
C ILE A 393 6.37 -16.34 20.57
N VAL A 394 6.09 -17.65 20.65
CA VAL A 394 7.12 -18.68 20.83
C VAL A 394 8.10 -18.70 19.64
N ASP A 395 9.38 -18.53 19.94
CA ASP A 395 10.44 -18.79 18.98
C ASP A 395 10.56 -20.30 18.77
N THR A 396 10.08 -20.76 17.61
CA THR A 396 10.17 -22.14 17.12
C THR A 396 11.57 -22.72 17.30
N PHE A 397 12.62 -21.92 17.13
CA PHE A 397 14.02 -22.37 17.13
C PHE A 397 14.67 -22.34 18.52
N ALA A 398 13.99 -21.79 19.52
CA ALA A 398 14.37 -21.87 20.93
C ALA A 398 13.81 -23.12 21.64
N ILE A 399 12.94 -23.90 20.98
CA ILE A 399 12.40 -25.16 21.49
C ILE A 399 13.50 -26.24 21.41
N PRO A 400 13.86 -26.93 22.52
CA PRO A 400 14.84 -28.02 22.49
C PRO A 400 14.43 -29.17 21.56
N GLU A 401 15.38 -29.74 20.81
CA GLU A 401 15.11 -30.89 19.92
C GLU A 401 14.66 -32.15 20.68
N ASP A 402 15.10 -32.31 21.93
CA ASP A 402 14.81 -33.42 22.83
C ASP A 402 13.57 -33.18 23.74
N ILE A 403 12.82 -32.09 23.51
CA ILE A 403 11.65 -31.72 24.31
C ILE A 403 10.65 -32.88 24.40
N SER A 404 10.17 -33.15 25.61
CA SER A 404 9.29 -34.29 25.90
C SER A 404 8.17 -33.95 26.88
N ILE A 405 7.07 -34.71 26.77
CA ILE A 405 5.94 -34.60 27.71
C ILE A 405 6.38 -35.19 29.05
N LYS A 406 6.40 -34.37 30.09
CA LYS A 406 6.69 -34.76 31.47
C LYS A 406 5.41 -35.17 32.22
N ASN A 407 4.32 -34.41 32.02
CA ASN A 407 2.99 -34.73 32.54
C ASN A 407 1.91 -34.29 31.54
N LEU A 408 0.73 -34.92 31.59
CA LEU A 408 -0.41 -34.64 30.72
C LEU A 408 -1.71 -34.85 31.49
N VAL A 409 -2.59 -33.86 31.48
CA VAL A 409 -3.85 -33.84 32.25
C VAL A 409 -5.01 -33.42 31.34
N TYR A 410 -6.12 -34.14 31.41
CA TYR A 410 -7.37 -33.78 30.75
C TYR A 410 -8.22 -32.92 31.69
N GLY A 411 -8.34 -31.62 31.40
CA GLY A 411 -9.28 -30.73 32.07
C GLY A 411 -10.69 -30.85 31.50
N SER A 412 -11.61 -29.97 31.91
CA SER A 412 -12.99 -29.94 31.37
C SER A 412 -13.07 -29.32 29.97
N GLU A 413 -12.31 -28.26 29.70
CA GLU A 413 -12.37 -27.48 28.45
C GLU A 413 -11.21 -27.78 27.47
N GLY A 414 -10.17 -28.49 27.94
CA GLY A 414 -8.98 -28.73 27.14
C GLY A 414 -7.94 -29.64 27.78
N LEU A 415 -6.83 -29.79 27.07
CA LEU A 415 -5.67 -30.60 27.45
C LEU A 415 -4.57 -29.70 28.04
N GLU A 416 -4.05 -30.07 29.20
CA GLU A 416 -2.89 -29.46 29.83
C GLU A 416 -1.67 -30.39 29.71
N ILE A 417 -0.50 -29.82 29.42
CA ILE A 417 0.76 -30.55 29.25
C ILE A 417 1.88 -29.82 29.99
N GLU A 418 2.59 -30.53 30.86
CA GLU A 418 3.89 -30.11 31.37
C GLU A 418 4.99 -30.70 30.48
N TRP A 419 5.86 -29.83 29.98
CA TRP A 419 7.01 -30.18 29.15
C TRP A 419 8.30 -30.34 29.98
N SER A 420 9.30 -31.02 29.42
CA SER A 420 10.56 -31.32 30.12
C SER A 420 11.45 -30.10 30.43
N ASP A 421 11.19 -28.95 29.81
CA ASP A 421 11.76 -27.64 30.12
C ASP A 421 11.02 -26.90 31.25
N GLY A 422 9.90 -27.45 31.75
CA GLY A 422 9.01 -26.83 32.72
C GLY A 422 7.91 -25.94 32.10
N HIS A 423 7.82 -25.85 30.76
CA HIS A 423 6.72 -25.13 30.12
C HIS A 423 5.38 -25.82 30.41
N HIS A 424 4.37 -25.02 30.77
CA HIS A 424 2.99 -25.48 30.98
C HIS A 424 2.12 -25.01 29.82
N ALA A 425 1.73 -25.95 28.96
CA ALA A 425 0.96 -25.71 27.75
C ALA A 425 -0.52 -26.07 27.92
N TYR A 426 -1.38 -25.36 27.19
CA TYR A 426 -2.82 -25.58 27.17
C TYR A 426 -3.34 -25.65 25.72
N TYR A 427 -4.31 -26.53 25.47
CA TYR A 427 -4.95 -26.74 24.17
C TYR A 427 -6.47 -26.99 24.34
N PRO A 428 -7.35 -26.04 23.96
CA PRO A 428 -8.80 -26.25 24.02
C PRO A 428 -9.26 -27.47 23.19
N PHE A 429 -10.23 -28.25 23.69
CA PHE A 429 -10.75 -29.40 22.93
C PHE A 429 -11.32 -29.03 21.54
N PRO A 430 -11.98 -27.88 21.32
CA PRO A 430 -12.38 -27.44 19.99
C PRO A 430 -11.19 -27.24 19.03
N TRP A 431 -10.09 -26.64 19.53
CA TRP A 431 -8.87 -26.40 18.75
C TRP A 431 -8.17 -27.72 18.39
N LEU A 432 -8.09 -28.66 19.34
CA LEU A 432 -7.56 -30.01 19.08
C LEU A 432 -8.40 -30.75 18.01
N ARG A 433 -9.72 -30.55 18.01
CA ARG A 433 -10.63 -31.16 17.03
C ARG A 433 -10.44 -30.61 15.61
N SER A 434 -10.24 -29.30 15.45
CA SER A 434 -9.94 -28.69 14.13
C SER A 434 -8.53 -29.03 13.65
N HIS A 435 -7.53 -29.07 14.54
CA HIS A 435 -6.11 -29.28 14.19
C HIS A 435 -5.61 -30.74 14.32
N THR A 436 -6.52 -31.72 14.38
CA THR A 436 -6.13 -33.14 14.42
C THR A 436 -5.36 -33.55 13.15
N ASN A 437 -4.16 -34.11 13.34
CA ASN A 437 -3.37 -34.69 12.24
C ASN A 437 -4.00 -35.99 11.74
N HIS A 438 -4.92 -35.90 10.79
CA HIS A 438 -5.38 -37.07 10.05
C HIS A 438 -4.23 -37.64 9.22
N LYS A 439 -4.07 -38.97 9.26
CA LYS A 439 -3.29 -39.65 8.22
C LYS A 439 -3.97 -39.34 6.89
N PHE A 440 -3.22 -38.75 5.95
CA PHE A 440 -3.58 -38.78 4.54
C PHE A 440 -3.54 -40.24 4.07
N ASN A 441 -4.65 -40.96 4.27
CA ASN A 441 -4.92 -42.27 3.67
C ASN A 441 -5.13 -42.08 2.17
N SER A 442 -4.05 -41.76 1.45
CA SER A 442 -4.06 -41.41 0.04
C SER A 442 -4.63 -42.55 -0.80
N PRO A 443 -5.84 -42.42 -1.37
CA PRO A 443 -6.25 -43.30 -2.45
C PRO A 443 -5.34 -42.92 -3.63
N LYS A 444 -4.55 -43.85 -4.16
CA LYS A 444 -3.71 -43.63 -5.35
C LYS A 444 -4.55 -43.54 -6.64
N LYS A 445 -5.63 -42.76 -6.63
CA LYS A 445 -6.45 -42.39 -7.78
C LYS A 445 -6.03 -41.00 -8.24
N LYS A 446 -5.95 -40.78 -9.56
CA LYS A 446 -5.78 -39.44 -10.14
C LYS A 446 -7.05 -38.63 -9.81
N LEU A 447 -6.98 -37.77 -8.80
CA LEU A 447 -8.07 -36.85 -8.46
C LEU A 447 -8.29 -35.89 -9.64
N LYS A 448 -9.51 -35.88 -10.18
CA LYS A 448 -9.94 -34.96 -11.23
C LYS A 448 -10.06 -33.53 -10.67
N LEU A 449 -10.16 -32.53 -11.56
CA LEU A 449 -10.50 -31.15 -11.17
C LEU A 449 -11.84 -31.15 -10.43
N ILE A 450 -11.85 -30.55 -9.23
CA ILE A 450 -13.02 -30.34 -8.38
C ILE A 450 -13.54 -28.91 -8.61
N PHE A 451 -14.84 -28.73 -8.48
CA PHE A 451 -15.51 -27.43 -8.53
C PHE A 451 -16.11 -27.16 -7.14
N ARG A 452 -16.22 -25.89 -6.73
CA ARG A 452 -16.99 -25.55 -5.52
C ARG A 452 -18.47 -25.76 -5.79
N GLU A 453 -19.26 -26.08 -4.77
CA GLU A 453 -20.72 -26.04 -4.92
C GLU A 453 -21.13 -24.59 -5.18
N THR A 454 -21.92 -24.38 -6.24
CA THR A 454 -22.30 -23.06 -6.72
C THR A 454 -23.74 -23.07 -7.22
N LYS A 455 -24.42 -21.95 -7.04
CA LYS A 455 -25.65 -21.63 -7.76
C LYS A 455 -25.23 -21.00 -9.11
N SER A 456 -25.87 -21.39 -10.21
CA SER A 456 -25.62 -20.80 -11.53
C SER A 456 -26.96 -20.38 -12.12
N TYR A 457 -27.04 -19.14 -12.60
CA TYR A 457 -28.17 -18.72 -13.43
C TYR A 457 -28.08 -19.41 -14.80
N ILE A 458 -29.21 -19.83 -15.34
CA ILE A 458 -29.30 -20.49 -16.65
C ILE A 458 -30.33 -19.71 -17.48
N PRO A 459 -29.90 -18.99 -18.54
CA PRO A 459 -30.79 -18.33 -19.48
C PRO A 459 -31.92 -19.24 -19.97
N GLY A 460 -33.14 -18.69 -20.06
CA GLY A 460 -34.33 -19.42 -20.49
C GLY A 460 -34.98 -20.31 -19.41
N ARG A 461 -34.50 -20.32 -18.16
CA ARG A 461 -35.21 -20.92 -17.00
C ARG A 461 -35.87 -19.84 -16.14
N VAL A 462 -36.92 -20.24 -15.41
CA VAL A 462 -37.63 -19.36 -14.45
C VAL A 462 -36.81 -19.23 -13.16
N ASN A 463 -35.74 -18.45 -13.25
CA ASN A 463 -34.92 -18.01 -12.12
C ASN A 463 -35.03 -16.48 -12.01
N THR A 464 -35.09 -15.94 -10.81
CA THR A 464 -34.80 -14.52 -10.57
C THR A 464 -33.29 -14.31 -10.41
N PHE A 465 -32.82 -13.07 -10.61
CA PHE A 465 -31.47 -12.71 -10.21
C PHE A 465 -31.38 -12.56 -8.67
N PRO A 466 -30.22 -12.84 -8.06
CA PRO A 466 -29.97 -12.50 -6.66
C PRO A 466 -29.88 -10.97 -6.50
N THR A 467 -30.94 -10.38 -5.95
CA THR A 467 -31.12 -8.91 -5.82
C THR A 467 -31.44 -8.54 -4.38
N PHE A 468 -30.84 -7.44 -3.90
CA PHE A 468 -30.91 -6.98 -2.50
C PHE A 468 -31.23 -5.48 -2.41
N SER A 469 -31.73 -5.03 -1.26
CA SER A 469 -31.97 -3.61 -0.99
C SER A 469 -30.71 -2.89 -0.47
N TYR A 470 -30.38 -1.74 -1.05
CA TYR A 470 -29.33 -0.85 -0.54
C TYR A 470 -29.58 -0.46 0.91
N ALA A 471 -30.82 -0.08 1.26
CA ALA A 471 -31.16 0.38 2.59
C ALA A 471 -30.96 -0.71 3.66
N GLU A 472 -31.25 -1.96 3.33
CA GLU A 472 -31.07 -3.11 4.23
C GLU A 472 -29.57 -3.41 4.43
N ILE A 473 -28.80 -3.50 3.34
CA ILE A 473 -27.35 -3.74 3.40
C ILE A 473 -26.62 -2.64 4.19
N MET A 474 -27.04 -1.39 4.07
CA MET A 474 -26.44 -0.27 4.81
C MET A 474 -26.85 -0.24 6.29
N ALA A 475 -28.02 -0.78 6.65
CA ALA A 475 -28.54 -0.76 8.01
C ALA A 475 -28.15 -1.99 8.85
N ASP A 476 -28.00 -3.17 8.24
CA ASP A 476 -27.82 -4.44 8.97
C ASP A 476 -26.63 -5.29 8.44
N ASP A 477 -25.92 -5.93 9.36
CA ASP A 477 -24.81 -6.85 9.05
C ASP A 477 -25.30 -8.26 8.66
N GLY A 478 -26.53 -8.64 8.99
CA GLY A 478 -27.20 -9.85 8.48
C GLY A 478 -27.64 -9.72 7.02
N ALA A 479 -28.24 -8.59 6.64
CA ALA A 479 -28.53 -8.25 5.24
C ALA A 479 -27.25 -8.20 4.38
N LEU A 480 -26.17 -7.61 4.91
CA LEU A 480 -24.84 -7.66 4.32
C LEU A 480 -24.33 -9.11 4.18
N LEU A 481 -24.44 -9.96 5.21
CA LEU A 481 -24.05 -11.37 5.13
C LEU A 481 -24.78 -12.10 4.00
N ASN A 482 -26.10 -11.96 3.90
CA ASN A 482 -26.92 -12.58 2.86
C ASN A 482 -26.49 -12.12 1.45
N TRP A 483 -26.14 -10.84 1.30
CA TRP A 483 -25.59 -10.29 0.05
C TRP A 483 -24.21 -10.87 -0.29
N LEU A 484 -23.29 -10.95 0.67
CA LEU A 484 -21.96 -11.55 0.46
C LEU A 484 -22.02 -13.05 0.15
N GLU A 485 -22.92 -13.78 0.80
CA GLU A 485 -23.17 -15.19 0.50
C GLU A 485 -23.71 -15.37 -0.91
N ALA A 486 -24.64 -14.52 -1.35
CA ALA A 486 -25.13 -14.56 -2.72
C ALA A 486 -24.03 -14.29 -3.76
N ILE A 487 -23.13 -13.33 -3.52
CA ILE A 487 -21.95 -13.09 -4.37
C ILE A 487 -21.08 -14.36 -4.45
N TYR A 488 -20.83 -15.04 -3.34
CA TYR A 488 -20.01 -16.25 -3.32
C TYR A 488 -20.69 -17.42 -4.06
N ASP A 489 -21.98 -17.65 -3.78
CA ASP A 489 -22.74 -18.79 -4.32
C ASP A 489 -23.08 -18.63 -5.80
N TRP A 490 -23.61 -17.46 -6.21
CA TRP A 490 -24.04 -17.18 -7.59
C TRP A 490 -22.92 -16.64 -8.47
N GLY A 491 -21.89 -16.05 -7.87
CA GLY A 491 -20.83 -15.33 -8.57
C GLY A 491 -21.18 -13.86 -8.85
N PHE A 492 -22.44 -13.44 -8.71
CA PHE A 492 -22.87 -12.06 -8.90
C PHE A 492 -24.13 -11.75 -8.07
N SER A 493 -24.42 -10.47 -7.88
CA SER A 493 -25.69 -9.98 -7.34
C SER A 493 -25.96 -8.53 -7.73
N PHE A 494 -27.23 -8.13 -7.65
CA PHE A 494 -27.67 -6.75 -7.81
C PHE A 494 -28.02 -6.12 -6.45
N VAL A 495 -27.83 -4.81 -6.35
CA VAL A 495 -28.34 -3.98 -5.25
C VAL A 495 -29.20 -2.89 -5.85
N GLN A 496 -30.47 -2.84 -5.46
CA GLN A 496 -31.46 -1.86 -5.92
C GLN A 496 -31.68 -0.76 -4.86
N GLY A 497 -32.12 0.41 -5.34
CA GLY A 497 -32.37 1.57 -4.47
C GLY A 497 -31.10 2.25 -3.98
N VAL A 498 -29.96 2.05 -4.68
CA VAL A 498 -28.74 2.83 -4.43
C VAL A 498 -29.03 4.28 -4.86
N PRO A 499 -28.81 5.30 -4.02
CA PRO A 499 -28.93 6.68 -4.45
C PRO A 499 -27.99 6.95 -5.63
N VAL A 500 -28.47 7.70 -6.63
CA VAL A 500 -27.81 7.87 -7.94
C VAL A 500 -26.64 8.87 -7.84
N ASN A 501 -25.63 8.52 -7.05
CA ASN A 501 -24.40 9.29 -6.85
C ASN A 501 -23.18 8.40 -6.55
N PRO A 502 -21.95 8.90 -6.79
CA PRO A 502 -20.70 8.20 -6.44
C PRO A 502 -20.61 7.79 -4.97
N GLU A 503 -20.97 8.68 -4.04
CA GLU A 503 -20.67 8.57 -2.62
C GLU A 503 -21.42 7.42 -1.94
N SER A 504 -22.67 7.19 -2.34
CA SER A 504 -23.48 6.06 -1.85
C SER A 504 -22.96 4.72 -2.39
N THR A 505 -22.43 4.73 -3.61
CA THR A 505 -21.82 3.56 -4.26
C THR A 505 -20.49 3.21 -3.59
N GLU A 506 -19.68 4.21 -3.29
CA GLU A 506 -18.43 4.05 -2.54
C GLU A 506 -18.71 3.51 -1.13
N SER A 507 -19.74 4.05 -0.47
CA SER A 507 -20.21 3.61 0.85
C SER A 507 -20.70 2.15 0.85
N LEU A 508 -21.40 1.71 -0.20
CA LEU A 508 -21.84 0.33 -0.39
C LEU A 508 -20.66 -0.63 -0.50
N ILE A 509 -19.62 -0.29 -1.28
CA ILE A 509 -18.40 -1.12 -1.38
C ILE A 509 -17.68 -1.16 -0.02
N LYS A 510 -17.62 -0.02 0.69
CA LYS A 510 -17.01 0.11 2.03
C LYS A 510 -17.70 -0.71 3.12
N ARG A 511 -18.93 -1.22 2.94
CA ARG A 511 -19.55 -2.23 3.83
C ARG A 511 -18.85 -3.59 3.76
N ILE A 512 -18.25 -3.91 2.61
CA ILE A 512 -17.46 -5.13 2.39
C ILE A 512 -16.04 -4.95 2.95
N ALA A 513 -15.28 -4.01 2.39
CA ALA A 513 -13.90 -3.71 2.73
C ALA A 513 -13.45 -2.37 2.11
N PHE A 514 -12.20 -1.96 2.33
CA PHE A 514 -11.64 -0.82 1.60
C PHE A 514 -11.54 -1.12 0.09
N ILE A 515 -11.60 -0.05 -0.71
CA ILE A 515 -11.51 -0.12 -2.17
C ILE A 515 -10.04 -0.26 -2.57
N ARG A 516 -9.75 -1.19 -3.48
CA ARG A 516 -8.41 -1.42 -3.99
C ARG A 516 -8.02 -0.31 -4.99
N ASN A 517 -7.01 0.48 -4.63
CA ASN A 517 -6.36 1.38 -5.59
C ASN A 517 -5.62 0.61 -6.69
N THR A 518 -5.74 1.11 -7.92
CA THR A 518 -5.11 0.62 -9.15
C THR A 518 -4.45 1.79 -9.88
N HIS A 519 -3.83 1.53 -11.04
CA HIS A 519 -3.33 2.58 -11.94
C HIS A 519 -4.45 3.36 -12.65
N TYR A 520 -5.72 2.94 -12.53
CA TYR A 520 -6.90 3.73 -12.92
C TYR A 520 -7.50 4.53 -11.74
N GLY A 521 -6.84 4.55 -10.58
CA GLY A 521 -7.34 5.16 -9.36
C GLY A 521 -7.99 4.16 -8.39
N GLY A 522 -8.72 4.68 -7.40
CA GLY A 522 -9.40 3.91 -6.35
C GLY A 522 -10.85 3.62 -6.69
N PHE A 523 -11.76 4.35 -6.06
CA PHE A 523 -13.12 4.48 -6.59
C PHE A 523 -13.06 5.27 -7.91
N TRP A 524 -13.81 4.82 -8.92
CA TRP A 524 -13.89 5.47 -10.21
C TRP A 524 -15.32 5.92 -10.51
N ASP A 525 -15.43 7.04 -11.22
CA ASP A 525 -16.66 7.64 -11.74
C ASP A 525 -16.28 8.27 -13.08
N PHE A 526 -16.84 7.74 -14.17
CA PHE A 526 -16.37 8.07 -15.51
C PHE A 526 -17.49 8.11 -16.56
N THR A 527 -17.21 8.87 -17.61
CA THR A 527 -17.88 8.82 -18.92
C THR A 527 -16.98 8.13 -19.95
N ALA A 528 -17.55 7.65 -21.06
CA ALA A 528 -16.76 7.10 -22.15
C ALA A 528 -16.11 8.23 -22.98
N ASP A 529 -15.01 8.75 -22.46
CA ASP A 529 -14.26 9.92 -22.98
C ASP A 529 -12.79 9.60 -23.31
N LEU A 530 -12.40 8.32 -23.21
CA LEU A 530 -11.04 7.81 -23.46
C LEU A 530 -9.93 8.43 -22.58
N THR A 531 -10.29 9.03 -21.43
CA THR A 531 -9.31 9.60 -20.47
C THR A 531 -8.26 8.62 -19.98
N TYR A 532 -8.62 7.32 -19.88
CA TYR A 532 -7.69 6.22 -19.65
C TYR A 532 -7.60 5.38 -20.93
N LYS A 533 -6.38 5.02 -21.35
CA LYS A 533 -6.10 4.35 -22.63
C LYS A 533 -6.38 2.84 -22.57
N ASP A 534 -7.63 2.50 -22.23
CA ASP A 534 -8.14 1.14 -22.06
C ASP A 534 -9.47 0.96 -22.83
N THR A 535 -9.68 -0.22 -23.41
CA THR A 535 -10.91 -0.63 -24.11
C THR A 535 -12.20 -0.42 -23.31
N ALA A 536 -12.15 -0.42 -21.97
CA ALA A 536 -13.28 -0.09 -21.12
C ALA A 536 -13.89 1.30 -21.37
N TYR A 537 -13.11 2.26 -21.89
CA TYR A 537 -13.51 3.67 -22.06
C TYR A 537 -13.99 4.01 -23.47
N THR A 538 -14.06 3.05 -24.39
CA THR A 538 -14.71 3.21 -25.71
C THR A 538 -16.24 3.13 -25.61
N THR A 539 -16.94 3.29 -26.74
CA THR A 539 -18.37 2.93 -26.89
C THR A 539 -18.59 1.51 -27.45
N GLU A 540 -17.50 0.78 -27.73
CA GLU A 540 -17.51 -0.47 -28.48
C GLU A 540 -17.98 -1.67 -27.64
N PHE A 541 -18.40 -2.74 -28.35
CA PHE A 541 -18.68 -4.06 -27.78
C PHE A 541 -17.46 -4.64 -27.07
N LEU A 542 -17.66 -5.14 -25.84
CA LEU A 542 -16.64 -5.87 -25.08
C LEU A 542 -17.15 -7.28 -24.80
N GLY A 543 -16.44 -8.28 -25.34
CA GLY A 543 -16.77 -9.70 -25.13
C GLY A 543 -16.47 -10.16 -23.71
N ALA A 544 -16.94 -11.35 -23.34
CA ALA A 544 -16.77 -11.91 -22.00
C ALA A 544 -15.29 -11.98 -21.55
N HIS A 545 -14.93 -11.23 -20.50
CA HIS A 545 -13.59 -11.18 -19.90
C HIS A 545 -13.59 -11.07 -18.37
N THR A 546 -12.46 -11.37 -17.73
CA THR A 546 -12.17 -11.10 -16.32
C THR A 546 -11.15 -9.96 -16.21
N ASP A 547 -11.35 -9.01 -15.32
CA ASP A 547 -10.50 -7.83 -15.21
C ASP A 547 -9.17 -8.05 -14.48
N ASN A 548 -8.23 -7.18 -14.84
CA ASN A 548 -6.86 -7.10 -14.34
C ASN A 548 -6.04 -8.42 -14.42
N THR A 549 -6.15 -9.18 -15.51
CA THR A 549 -5.39 -10.46 -15.61
C THR A 549 -3.87 -10.26 -15.57
N TYR A 550 -3.41 -9.04 -15.93
CA TYR A 550 -2.05 -8.53 -15.81
C TYR A 550 -1.55 -8.27 -14.38
N PHE A 551 -2.40 -8.25 -13.35
CA PHE A 551 -1.88 -8.22 -11.97
C PHE A 551 -1.46 -9.62 -11.52
N THR A 552 -0.39 -9.69 -10.70
CA THR A 552 -0.04 -10.91 -9.95
C THR A 552 -1.25 -11.42 -9.15
N ASP A 553 -1.93 -10.49 -8.48
CA ASP A 553 -3.20 -10.66 -7.78
C ASP A 553 -4.29 -9.74 -8.41
N PRO A 554 -5.17 -10.25 -9.28
CA PRO A 554 -6.32 -9.52 -9.82
C PRO A 554 -7.39 -9.26 -8.76
N ALA A 555 -8.15 -8.16 -8.88
CA ALA A 555 -9.27 -7.88 -7.99
C ALA A 555 -10.27 -9.05 -7.93
N ARG A 556 -10.80 -9.33 -6.73
CA ARG A 556 -11.73 -10.43 -6.49
C ARG A 556 -13.16 -10.03 -6.76
N LEU A 557 -13.58 -8.86 -6.27
CA LEU A 557 -14.87 -8.28 -6.58
C LEU A 557 -14.70 -7.01 -7.41
N GLN A 558 -15.67 -6.78 -8.29
CA GLN A 558 -15.85 -5.57 -9.07
C GLN A 558 -17.32 -5.17 -9.04
N LEU A 559 -17.60 -3.88 -8.83
CA LEU A 559 -18.95 -3.33 -8.81
C LEU A 559 -19.11 -2.26 -9.90
N PHE A 560 -20.19 -2.34 -10.66
CA PHE A 560 -20.67 -1.31 -11.60
C PHE A 560 -22.01 -0.73 -11.12
N HIS A 561 -22.12 0.59 -11.02
CA HIS A 561 -23.39 1.30 -10.84
C HIS A 561 -23.58 2.29 -11.99
N LEU A 562 -24.70 2.17 -12.69
CA LEU A 562 -25.11 3.15 -13.70
C LEU A 562 -25.65 4.41 -13.00
N LEU A 563 -25.05 5.57 -13.28
CA LEU A 563 -25.55 6.86 -12.79
C LEU A 563 -26.46 7.54 -13.80
N SER A 564 -26.12 7.45 -15.09
CA SER A 564 -27.01 7.91 -16.18
C SER A 564 -26.67 7.26 -17.51
N HIS A 565 -27.69 7.12 -18.35
CA HIS A 565 -27.55 6.89 -19.79
C HIS A 565 -28.54 7.86 -20.47
N THR A 566 -28.03 8.84 -21.22
CA THR A 566 -28.85 9.83 -21.94
C THR A 566 -28.47 9.87 -23.41
N ASP A 567 -29.36 10.40 -24.25
CA ASP A 567 -29.07 10.72 -25.66
C ASP A 567 -28.64 9.52 -26.53
N GLY A 568 -29.03 8.29 -26.16
CA GLY A 568 -28.73 7.06 -26.91
C GLY A 568 -29.11 5.77 -26.17
N ASP A 569 -28.79 4.64 -26.79
CA ASP A 569 -29.31 3.30 -26.47
C ASP A 569 -28.19 2.27 -26.22
N GLY A 570 -28.58 1.06 -25.82
CA GLY A 570 -27.68 -0.09 -25.67
C GLY A 570 -26.93 -0.09 -24.33
N GLY A 571 -25.69 -0.57 -24.36
CA GLY A 571 -24.83 -0.66 -23.17
C GLY A 571 -25.30 -1.72 -22.16
N ALA A 572 -25.98 -2.76 -22.65
CA ALA A 572 -26.40 -3.91 -21.86
C ALA A 572 -25.15 -4.63 -21.32
N SER A 573 -25.17 -4.99 -20.05
CA SER A 573 -24.11 -5.76 -19.41
C SER A 573 -24.23 -7.25 -19.76
N LEU A 574 -23.09 -7.87 -20.01
CA LEU A 574 -22.94 -9.31 -20.17
C LEU A 574 -22.32 -9.90 -18.89
N LEU A 575 -22.81 -11.06 -18.46
CA LEU A 575 -22.17 -11.94 -17.49
C LEU A 575 -22.12 -13.38 -18.03
N VAL A 576 -21.04 -14.12 -17.74
CA VAL A 576 -20.89 -15.54 -18.05
C VAL A 576 -20.23 -16.25 -16.86
N ASP A 577 -20.84 -17.34 -16.38
CA ASP A 577 -20.28 -18.15 -15.29
C ASP A 577 -19.10 -19.01 -15.78
N GLY A 578 -17.88 -18.51 -15.59
CA GLY A 578 -16.65 -19.17 -16.01
C GLY A 578 -16.41 -20.52 -15.33
N PHE A 579 -16.96 -20.76 -14.14
CA PHE A 579 -16.87 -22.08 -13.49
C PHE A 579 -17.81 -23.07 -14.17
N ARG A 580 -19.02 -22.65 -14.57
CA ARG A 580 -19.92 -23.47 -15.39
C ARG A 580 -19.32 -23.73 -16.79
N ALA A 581 -18.75 -22.72 -17.44
CA ALA A 581 -18.08 -22.88 -18.73
C ALA A 581 -16.88 -23.86 -18.64
N ALA A 582 -16.10 -23.81 -17.55
CA ALA A 582 -15.03 -24.77 -17.30
C ALA A 582 -15.55 -26.18 -16.99
N SER A 583 -16.74 -26.33 -16.40
CA SER A 583 -17.39 -27.64 -16.26
C SER A 583 -17.82 -28.21 -17.61
N VAL A 584 -18.35 -27.38 -18.53
CA VAL A 584 -18.70 -27.83 -19.88
C VAL A 584 -17.45 -28.20 -20.69
N LEU A 585 -16.40 -27.37 -20.66
CA LEU A 585 -15.13 -27.70 -21.33
C LEU A 585 -14.51 -29.01 -20.79
N ARG A 586 -14.63 -29.28 -19.48
CA ARG A 586 -14.21 -30.54 -18.86
C ARG A 586 -14.95 -31.74 -19.44
N ASP A 587 -16.25 -31.60 -19.66
CA ASP A 587 -17.12 -32.71 -20.05
C ASP A 587 -17.14 -32.94 -21.57
N GLU A 588 -16.94 -31.87 -22.36
CA GLU A 588 -16.86 -31.92 -23.83
C GLU A 588 -15.45 -32.26 -24.33
N HIS A 589 -14.38 -31.67 -23.78
CA HIS A 589 -13.00 -32.01 -24.17
C HIS A 589 -11.98 -31.82 -23.00
N PRO A 590 -11.76 -32.86 -22.17
CA PRO A 590 -10.85 -32.82 -21.02
C PRO A 590 -9.40 -32.37 -21.34
N GLN A 591 -8.96 -32.59 -22.58
CA GLN A 591 -7.64 -32.22 -23.09
C GLN A 591 -7.49 -30.69 -23.22
N ASP A 592 -8.55 -29.99 -23.64
CA ASP A 592 -8.55 -28.53 -23.76
C ASP A 592 -8.58 -27.87 -22.38
N LEU A 593 -9.42 -28.38 -21.47
CA LEU A 593 -9.40 -28.00 -20.07
C LEU A 593 -7.98 -28.13 -19.49
N GLN A 594 -7.33 -29.27 -19.71
CA GLN A 594 -5.97 -29.50 -19.24
C GLN A 594 -4.96 -28.52 -19.88
N ALA A 595 -5.09 -28.20 -21.18
CA ALA A 595 -4.24 -27.23 -21.86
C ALA A 595 -4.40 -25.81 -21.29
N LEU A 596 -5.63 -25.39 -20.93
CA LEU A 596 -5.90 -24.10 -20.29
C LEU A 596 -5.52 -24.06 -18.79
N MET A 597 -5.42 -25.22 -18.13
CA MET A 597 -4.93 -25.36 -16.75
C MET A 597 -3.40 -25.38 -16.64
N SER A 598 -2.68 -25.96 -17.61
CA SER A 598 -1.21 -26.08 -17.55
C SER A 598 -0.44 -25.00 -18.32
N THR A 599 -1.01 -24.45 -19.40
CA THR A 599 -0.30 -23.47 -20.23
C THR A 599 -0.39 -22.08 -19.62
N ARG A 600 0.71 -21.65 -18.98
CA ARG A 600 0.89 -20.29 -18.50
C ARG A 600 0.96 -19.30 -19.68
N GLN A 601 0.22 -18.20 -19.59
CA GLN A 601 0.19 -17.12 -20.57
C GLN A 601 0.74 -15.81 -19.96
N PRO A 602 1.40 -14.97 -20.76
CA PRO A 602 1.77 -13.60 -20.37
C PRO A 602 0.59 -12.64 -20.57
N TYR A 603 0.44 -11.69 -19.66
CA TYR A 603 -0.59 -10.65 -19.68
C TYR A 603 0.07 -9.30 -19.38
N HIS A 604 -0.48 -8.21 -19.92
CA HIS A 604 0.01 -6.85 -19.68
C HIS A 604 -1.11 -5.80 -19.69
N SER A 605 -0.87 -4.68 -18.99
CA SER A 605 -1.50 -3.39 -19.31
C SER A 605 -0.37 -2.40 -19.57
N SER A 606 -0.37 -1.80 -20.77
CA SER A 606 0.72 -0.93 -21.22
C SER A 606 0.27 0.16 -22.21
N GLY A 607 -0.97 0.63 -22.07
CA GLY A 607 -1.51 1.73 -22.90
C GLY A 607 -1.08 3.12 -22.42
N ASN A 608 -0.88 3.29 -21.11
CA ASN A 608 -0.46 4.54 -20.49
C ASN A 608 1.07 4.68 -20.51
N GLU A 609 1.58 5.87 -20.83
CA GLU A 609 3.02 6.10 -21.07
C GLU A 609 3.89 5.87 -19.82
N GLU A 610 3.35 6.10 -18.63
CA GLU A 610 4.05 5.88 -17.35
C GLU A 610 3.78 4.50 -16.72
N THR A 611 2.97 3.64 -17.35
CA THR A 611 2.52 2.37 -16.75
C THR A 611 2.64 1.19 -17.70
N CYS A 612 3.52 0.24 -17.36
CA CYS A 612 3.59 -1.07 -17.98
C CYS A 612 3.56 -2.15 -16.88
N ILE A 613 2.38 -2.74 -16.67
CA ILE A 613 2.11 -3.74 -15.63
C ILE A 613 2.12 -5.13 -16.25
N GLN A 614 2.79 -6.08 -15.60
CA GLN A 614 2.80 -7.51 -15.92
C GLN A 614 2.78 -8.32 -14.61
N PRO A 615 2.25 -9.56 -14.60
CA PRO A 615 2.21 -10.38 -13.39
C PRO A 615 3.61 -10.97 -13.11
N ALA A 616 3.96 -11.12 -11.83
CA ALA A 616 5.27 -11.64 -11.40
C ALA A 616 5.57 -13.06 -11.93
N GLU A 617 4.54 -13.83 -12.24
CA GLU A 617 4.64 -15.06 -13.03
C GLU A 617 3.54 -15.08 -14.12
N GLN A 618 3.86 -15.64 -15.30
CA GLN A 618 2.84 -16.00 -16.29
C GLN A 618 1.84 -16.99 -15.67
N ALA A 619 0.53 -16.78 -15.90
CA ALA A 619 -0.55 -17.53 -15.25
C ALA A 619 -1.38 -18.33 -16.27
N PRO A 620 -1.89 -19.53 -15.91
CA PRO A 620 -2.82 -20.26 -16.77
C PRO A 620 -4.23 -19.62 -16.71
N VAL A 621 -5.06 -19.92 -17.73
CA VAL A 621 -6.43 -19.41 -17.83
C VAL A 621 -7.32 -20.01 -16.73
N LEU A 622 -7.10 -21.28 -16.36
CA LEU A 622 -7.88 -21.99 -15.34
C LEU A 622 -6.99 -22.37 -14.15
N LYS A 623 -6.99 -21.56 -13.09
CA LYS A 623 -6.19 -21.79 -11.89
C LYS A 623 -6.93 -22.66 -10.87
N HIS A 624 -6.29 -23.76 -10.49
CA HIS A 624 -6.76 -24.69 -9.47
C HIS A 624 -5.81 -24.70 -8.27
N HIS A 625 -6.33 -24.94 -7.07
CA HIS A 625 -5.50 -25.08 -5.88
C HIS A 625 -4.66 -26.37 -5.97
N PRO A 626 -3.34 -26.32 -5.72
CA PRO A 626 -2.44 -27.45 -5.99
C PRO A 626 -2.76 -28.69 -5.16
N GLU A 627 -3.17 -28.52 -3.91
CA GLU A 627 -3.54 -29.63 -3.02
C GLU A 627 -5.00 -30.07 -3.22
N LEU A 628 -5.95 -29.17 -2.93
CA LEU A 628 -7.41 -29.41 -2.98
C LEU A 628 -7.97 -29.77 -4.38
N LYS A 629 -7.17 -29.61 -5.45
CA LYS A 629 -7.56 -29.80 -6.86
C LYS A 629 -8.82 -29.04 -7.29
N ARG A 630 -9.18 -27.98 -6.58
CA ARG A 630 -10.39 -27.18 -6.78
C ARG A 630 -10.11 -25.97 -7.67
N LEU A 631 -10.92 -25.74 -8.71
CA LEU A 631 -10.91 -24.50 -9.50
C LEU A 631 -11.24 -23.32 -8.58
N TYR A 632 -10.48 -22.22 -8.66
CA TYR A 632 -10.67 -21.06 -7.78
C TYR A 632 -10.55 -19.70 -8.49
N GLN A 633 -9.86 -19.63 -9.63
CA GLN A 633 -9.73 -18.40 -10.43
C GLN A 633 -9.70 -18.73 -11.93
N VAL A 634 -10.55 -18.05 -12.69
CA VAL A 634 -10.42 -17.87 -14.15
C VAL A 634 -9.58 -16.62 -14.41
N ARG A 635 -8.73 -16.66 -15.44
CA ARG A 635 -8.04 -15.49 -16.01
C ARG A 635 -8.22 -15.51 -17.51
N TRP A 636 -9.27 -14.84 -17.99
CA TRP A 636 -9.58 -14.77 -19.40
C TRP A 636 -9.85 -13.32 -19.78
N ASN A 637 -8.84 -12.67 -20.35
CA ASN A 637 -9.01 -11.42 -21.08
C ASN A 637 -8.13 -11.53 -22.34
N ASN A 638 -8.72 -11.35 -23.51
CA ASN A 638 -7.97 -11.42 -24.78
C ASN A 638 -7.26 -10.10 -25.11
N TYR A 639 -7.76 -8.97 -24.59
CA TYR A 639 -7.18 -7.64 -24.76
C TYR A 639 -5.89 -7.49 -23.91
N ASP A 640 -5.89 -8.03 -22.69
CA ASP A 640 -4.71 -8.07 -21.79
C ASP A 640 -3.57 -8.98 -22.28
N ARG A 641 -3.79 -9.87 -23.26
CA ARG A 641 -2.90 -11.04 -23.50
C ARG A 641 -1.70 -10.70 -24.39
N ALA A 642 -0.51 -10.79 -23.82
CA ALA A 642 0.75 -10.53 -24.53
C ALA A 642 1.15 -11.67 -25.49
N ALA A 643 2.12 -11.39 -26.36
CA ALA A 643 2.74 -12.39 -27.22
C ALA A 643 3.59 -13.39 -26.42
N LYS A 644 3.25 -14.68 -26.47
CA LYS A 644 4.02 -15.76 -25.85
C LYS A 644 5.11 -16.28 -26.79
N SER A 645 6.33 -16.45 -26.27
CA SER A 645 7.52 -16.91 -27.01
C SER A 645 8.08 -18.24 -26.49
N ASP A 646 7.80 -18.62 -25.25
CA ASP A 646 8.30 -19.82 -24.57
C ASP A 646 7.44 -21.08 -24.83
N TRP A 647 7.23 -21.42 -26.10
CA TRP A 647 6.48 -22.62 -26.53
C TRP A 647 6.92 -23.18 -27.88
N ASN A 648 6.73 -24.48 -28.10
CA ASN A 648 6.87 -25.12 -29.42
C ASN A 648 5.52 -25.19 -30.16
N TYR A 649 5.56 -25.50 -31.46
CA TYR A 649 4.38 -25.54 -32.33
C TYR A 649 3.24 -26.46 -31.82
N GLY A 650 3.57 -27.58 -31.18
CA GLY A 650 2.60 -28.50 -30.60
C GLY A 650 1.88 -27.89 -29.39
N GLN A 651 2.64 -27.27 -28.48
CA GLN A 651 2.09 -26.51 -27.33
C GLN A 651 1.25 -25.32 -27.78
N GLN A 652 1.72 -24.58 -28.79
CA GLN A 652 1.00 -23.46 -29.39
C GLN A 652 -0.33 -23.90 -29.99
N THR A 653 -0.31 -24.96 -30.81
CA THR A 653 -1.53 -25.51 -31.45
C THR A 653 -2.51 -26.04 -30.42
N ALA A 654 -2.05 -26.80 -29.42
CA ALA A 654 -2.89 -27.32 -28.36
C ALA A 654 -3.59 -26.19 -27.57
N TRP A 655 -2.86 -25.14 -27.21
CA TRP A 655 -3.46 -24.00 -26.49
C TRP A 655 -4.43 -23.19 -27.37
N TYR A 656 -4.10 -22.92 -28.63
CA TYR A 656 -5.00 -22.16 -29.52
C TYR A 656 -6.28 -22.95 -29.88
N THR A 657 -6.23 -24.28 -29.97
CA THR A 657 -7.44 -25.11 -30.08
C THR A 657 -8.30 -24.99 -28.82
N ALA A 658 -7.70 -25.18 -27.64
CA ALA A 658 -8.41 -25.08 -26.37
C ALA A 658 -9.01 -23.69 -26.10
N ALA A 659 -8.27 -22.62 -26.46
CA ALA A 659 -8.72 -21.24 -26.34
C ALA A 659 -9.89 -20.92 -27.29
N ARG A 660 -9.93 -21.51 -28.51
CA ARG A 660 -11.08 -21.40 -29.42
C ARG A 660 -12.32 -22.11 -28.86
N HIS A 661 -12.15 -23.31 -28.32
CA HIS A 661 -13.25 -24.08 -27.73
C HIS A 661 -13.85 -23.37 -26.51
N TRP A 662 -13.00 -22.88 -25.60
CA TRP A 662 -13.42 -22.02 -24.49
C TRP A 662 -14.17 -20.76 -24.96
N ASN A 663 -13.64 -20.06 -25.97
CA ASN A 663 -14.26 -18.86 -26.53
C ASN A 663 -15.57 -19.14 -27.28
N GLU A 664 -15.82 -20.37 -27.72
CA GLU A 664 -17.11 -20.81 -28.26
C GLU A 664 -18.09 -21.05 -27.12
N ILE A 665 -17.72 -21.84 -26.10
CA ILE A 665 -18.56 -22.15 -24.93
C ILE A 665 -19.07 -20.86 -24.26
N ILE A 666 -18.19 -19.91 -23.95
CA ILE A 666 -18.59 -18.66 -23.25
C ILE A 666 -19.49 -17.74 -24.10
N ARG A 667 -19.68 -18.04 -25.39
CA ARG A 667 -20.55 -17.29 -26.32
C ARG A 667 -21.81 -18.07 -26.71
N ARG A 668 -22.08 -19.21 -26.09
CA ARG A 668 -23.34 -19.95 -26.30
C ARG A 668 -24.51 -19.19 -25.65
N LYS A 669 -25.67 -19.21 -26.30
CA LYS A 669 -26.89 -18.50 -25.83
C LYS A 669 -27.42 -18.99 -24.48
N ASP A 670 -27.04 -20.19 -24.06
CA ASP A 670 -27.35 -20.72 -22.73
C ASP A 670 -26.27 -20.40 -21.68
N MET A 671 -25.19 -19.71 -22.05
CA MET A 671 -24.10 -19.27 -21.17
C MET A 671 -24.10 -17.75 -20.96
N GLU A 672 -24.42 -16.98 -21.99
CA GLU A 672 -24.50 -15.51 -21.93
C GLU A 672 -25.72 -15.03 -21.14
N ILE A 673 -25.49 -14.27 -20.07
CA ILE A 673 -26.52 -13.58 -19.27
C ILE A 673 -26.48 -12.10 -19.63
N TRP A 674 -27.45 -11.66 -20.43
CA TRP A 674 -27.60 -10.26 -20.84
C TRP A 674 -28.58 -9.52 -19.93
N THR A 675 -28.20 -8.32 -19.47
CA THR A 675 -28.99 -7.51 -18.53
C THR A 675 -28.78 -6.02 -18.78
N GLN A 676 -29.86 -5.24 -18.86
CA GLN A 676 -29.77 -3.78 -18.88
C GLN A 676 -29.70 -3.27 -17.44
N LEU A 677 -28.73 -2.39 -17.15
CA LEU A 677 -28.70 -1.67 -15.88
C LEU A 677 -29.60 -0.44 -15.94
N GLU A 678 -30.27 -0.14 -14.84
CA GLU A 678 -31.07 1.08 -14.65
C GLU A 678 -30.40 1.97 -13.59
N PRO A 679 -30.52 3.31 -13.68
CA PRO A 679 -29.99 4.22 -12.66
C PRO A 679 -30.50 3.87 -11.25
N GLY A 680 -29.60 3.77 -10.28
CA GLY A 680 -29.92 3.31 -8.92
C GLY A 680 -29.84 1.79 -8.70
N THR A 681 -29.41 1.04 -9.73
CA THR A 681 -29.06 -0.38 -9.63
C THR A 681 -27.56 -0.59 -9.76
N ALA A 682 -26.93 -1.13 -8.72
CA ALA A 682 -25.55 -1.60 -8.76
C ALA A 682 -25.49 -3.11 -9.05
N LEU A 683 -24.52 -3.54 -9.85
CA LEU A 683 -24.17 -4.94 -10.13
C LEU A 683 -22.78 -5.22 -9.58
N ILE A 684 -22.64 -6.24 -8.73
CA ILE A 684 -21.35 -6.71 -8.20
C ILE A 684 -21.11 -8.18 -8.56
N PHE A 685 -19.86 -8.55 -8.82
CA PHE A 685 -19.51 -9.93 -9.18
C PHE A 685 -18.12 -10.38 -8.72
N ASP A 686 -17.98 -11.69 -8.51
CA ASP A 686 -16.76 -12.45 -8.28
C ASP A 686 -15.97 -12.51 -9.60
N ASN A 687 -15.11 -11.52 -9.85
CA ASN A 687 -14.26 -11.39 -11.04
C ASN A 687 -13.25 -12.56 -11.21
N TRP A 688 -13.06 -13.41 -10.20
CA TRP A 688 -12.31 -14.66 -10.34
C TRP A 688 -13.15 -15.81 -10.90
N ARG A 689 -14.47 -15.64 -11.05
CA ARG A 689 -15.42 -16.66 -11.56
C ARG A 689 -16.22 -16.14 -12.75
N MET A 690 -16.86 -14.99 -12.60
CA MET A 690 -17.72 -14.39 -13.62
C MET A 690 -16.86 -13.65 -14.62
N LEU A 691 -16.98 -14.03 -15.88
CA LEU A 691 -16.58 -13.17 -16.98
C LEU A 691 -17.71 -12.15 -17.16
N HIS A 692 -17.37 -10.94 -17.60
CA HIS A 692 -18.32 -9.87 -17.85
C HIS A 692 -18.00 -9.15 -19.16
N GLY A 693 -18.87 -8.25 -19.60
CA GLY A 693 -18.70 -7.48 -20.82
C GLY A 693 -19.85 -6.51 -21.05
N ARG A 694 -19.95 -5.96 -22.27
CA ARG A 694 -21.08 -5.11 -22.67
C ARG A 694 -21.39 -5.19 -24.16
N SER A 695 -22.63 -4.87 -24.52
CA SER A 695 -22.96 -4.47 -25.88
C SER A 695 -22.30 -3.14 -26.22
N GLU A 696 -22.22 -2.82 -27.51
CA GLU A 696 -22.04 -1.45 -27.97
C GLU A 696 -23.15 -0.52 -27.44
N PHE A 697 -22.90 0.79 -27.45
CA PHE A 697 -23.87 1.80 -27.02
C PHE A 697 -23.68 3.15 -27.70
N THR A 698 -24.74 3.97 -27.67
CA THR A 698 -24.72 5.37 -28.12
C THR A 698 -25.10 6.30 -26.96
N GLY A 699 -24.89 7.61 -27.15
CA GLY A 699 -25.21 8.62 -26.14
C GLY A 699 -24.18 8.74 -25.02
N LYS A 700 -24.57 9.41 -23.93
CA LYS A 700 -23.72 9.68 -22.76
C LYS A 700 -24.06 8.70 -21.65
N ARG A 701 -23.10 7.84 -21.30
CA ARG A 701 -23.25 6.82 -20.25
C ARG A 701 -22.23 7.09 -19.14
N ARG A 702 -22.70 7.38 -17.92
CA ARG A 702 -21.87 7.62 -16.72
C ARG A 702 -21.97 6.43 -15.77
N MET A 703 -20.82 5.86 -15.43
CA MET A 703 -20.68 4.70 -14.56
C MET A 703 -19.79 5.04 -13.36
N CYS A 704 -20.10 4.49 -12.18
CA CYS A 704 -19.22 4.55 -11.02
C CYS A 704 -19.09 3.20 -10.31
N GLY A 705 -18.06 3.04 -9.50
CA GLY A 705 -17.76 1.76 -8.85
C GLY A 705 -16.31 1.60 -8.41
N GLY A 706 -15.90 0.35 -8.18
CA GLY A 706 -14.59 0.04 -7.62
C GLY A 706 -14.31 -1.45 -7.49
N TYR A 707 -13.12 -1.75 -6.98
CA TYR A 707 -12.56 -3.10 -6.85
C TYR A 707 -12.34 -3.48 -5.37
N VAL A 708 -12.46 -4.77 -5.04
CA VAL A 708 -12.13 -5.31 -3.71
C VAL A 708 -11.18 -6.51 -3.84
N ASN A 709 -10.22 -6.62 -2.92
CA ASN A 709 -9.25 -7.72 -2.86
C ASN A 709 -9.91 -9.05 -2.46
N ASN A 710 -9.24 -10.17 -2.72
CA ASN A 710 -9.70 -11.48 -2.26
C ASN A 710 -9.75 -11.58 -0.75
N ASP A 711 -8.63 -11.26 -0.09
CA ASP A 711 -8.44 -11.62 1.30
C ASP A 711 -9.30 -10.79 2.24
N ASP A 712 -9.53 -9.51 1.91
CA ASP A 712 -10.42 -8.62 2.66
C ASP A 712 -11.90 -9.02 2.54
N PHE A 713 -12.39 -9.31 1.32
CA PHE A 713 -13.75 -9.82 1.11
C PHE A 713 -13.98 -11.15 1.84
N ILE A 714 -13.06 -12.10 1.67
CA ILE A 714 -13.15 -13.43 2.29
C ILE A 714 -13.01 -13.32 3.82
N SER A 715 -12.23 -12.37 4.34
CA SER A 715 -12.16 -12.07 5.78
C SER A 715 -13.49 -11.55 6.32
N ARG A 716 -14.08 -10.49 5.71
CA ARG A 716 -15.38 -9.94 6.11
C ARG A 716 -16.49 -11.00 6.06
N TYR A 717 -16.56 -11.77 4.98
CA TYR A 717 -17.56 -12.82 4.80
C TYR A 717 -17.42 -13.93 5.85
N ARG A 718 -16.21 -14.44 6.10
CA ARG A 718 -15.96 -15.44 7.15
C ARG A 718 -16.36 -14.94 8.55
N LEU A 719 -15.99 -13.71 8.89
CA LEU A 719 -16.28 -13.10 10.19
C LEU A 719 -17.78 -12.88 10.41
N LEU A 720 -18.52 -12.49 9.38
CA LEU A 720 -19.98 -12.38 9.41
C LEU A 720 -20.65 -13.76 9.52
N LYS A 721 -20.24 -14.72 8.69
CA LYS A 721 -20.91 -16.03 8.58
C LYS A 721 -20.70 -16.94 9.79
N PHE A 722 -19.49 -16.96 10.35
CA PHE A 722 -19.09 -17.92 11.40
C PHE A 722 -18.81 -17.26 12.75
N GLY A 723 -18.76 -15.93 12.81
CA GLY A 723 -18.31 -15.19 13.99
C GLY A 723 -16.80 -15.30 14.23
N ARG A 724 -16.25 -14.34 14.97
CA ARG A 724 -14.81 -14.24 15.25
C ARG A 724 -14.23 -15.53 15.85
N GLU A 725 -14.91 -16.10 16.86
CA GLU A 725 -14.35 -17.22 17.63
C GLU A 725 -14.23 -18.51 16.81
N GLU A 726 -15.16 -18.80 15.89
CA GLU A 726 -15.05 -20.01 15.07
C GLU A 726 -14.02 -19.85 13.94
N VAL A 727 -13.85 -18.64 13.41
CA VAL A 727 -12.72 -18.31 12.52
C VAL A 727 -11.38 -18.54 13.24
N LEU A 728 -11.21 -17.99 14.45
CA LEU A 728 -9.97 -18.15 15.24
C LEU A 728 -9.66 -19.62 15.54
N LYS A 729 -10.67 -20.45 15.89
CA LYS A 729 -10.50 -21.89 16.16
C LYS A 729 -10.10 -22.73 14.94
N ASN A 730 -10.12 -22.17 13.72
CA ASN A 730 -9.87 -22.88 12.47
C ASN A 730 -8.75 -22.26 11.61
N ILE A 731 -7.94 -21.34 12.15
CA ILE A 731 -6.82 -20.73 11.40
C ILE A 731 -5.87 -21.81 10.87
N GLY A 732 -5.70 -21.89 9.55
CA GLY A 732 -4.84 -22.88 8.89
C GLY A 732 -5.48 -24.27 8.69
N ASN A 733 -6.71 -24.49 9.19
CA ASN A 733 -7.46 -25.72 8.92
C ASN A 733 -7.94 -25.74 7.45
N ALA A 734 -7.19 -26.37 6.55
CA ALA A 734 -7.53 -26.46 5.12
C ALA A 734 -8.56 -27.56 4.75
N ARG A 735 -9.31 -28.12 5.71
CA ARG A 735 -10.25 -29.23 5.47
C ARG A 735 -11.44 -28.82 4.58
N LEU A 736 -11.75 -29.67 3.60
CA LEU A 736 -12.89 -29.49 2.69
C LEU A 736 -14.23 -29.87 3.37
N HIS A 737 -14.80 -28.94 4.14
CA HIS A 737 -16.15 -29.05 4.71
C HIS A 737 -16.80 -27.66 4.76
N ALA A 738 -18.09 -27.51 4.43
CA ALA A 738 -18.72 -26.19 4.32
C ALA A 738 -18.70 -25.38 5.63
N GLU A 739 -18.88 -26.06 6.77
CA GLU A 739 -18.80 -25.44 8.12
C GLU A 739 -17.39 -25.01 8.57
N ASN A 740 -16.35 -25.27 7.77
CA ASN A 740 -15.01 -24.80 8.08
C ASN A 740 -14.84 -23.37 7.51
N PRO A 741 -14.58 -22.34 8.33
CA PRO A 741 -14.39 -20.98 7.83
C PRO A 741 -13.26 -20.87 6.79
N HIS A 742 -12.26 -21.74 6.84
CA HIS A 742 -11.14 -21.76 5.90
C HIS A 742 -11.37 -22.61 4.63
N TYR A 743 -12.57 -23.18 4.43
CA TYR A 743 -13.02 -23.78 3.16
C TYR A 743 -13.12 -22.77 2.00
N TYR A 744 -13.31 -21.50 2.34
CA TYR A 744 -13.70 -20.44 1.41
C TYR A 744 -12.48 -19.89 0.67
N LEU A 745 -12.21 -20.47 -0.50
CA LEU A 745 -11.25 -20.08 -1.53
C LEU A 745 -11.99 -19.78 -2.85
#